data_AF-A0A8T3U9S6-F1
#
_entry.id   AF-A0A8T3U9S6-F1
#
_cell.length_a   1.000
_cell.length_b   1.000
_cell.length_c   1.000
_cell.angle_alpha   90.00
_cell.angle_beta   90.00
_cell.angle_gamma   90.00
#
_symmetry.space_group_name_H-M   'P 1'
#
loop_
_entity.id
_entity.type
_entity.pdbx_description
1 polymer ?
#
loop_
_entity_poly.entity_id
_entity_poly.type
_entity_poly.pdbx_seq_one_letter_code
_entity_poly.pdbx_strand_id
1 'polypeptide(L)'
;MKKIRKIIIAITLISIILLIKNITQAVDSSSSPLYLGLYELGNAKRTGMYTYRVSDGTYKPVFKIIKNESTSGIGSYDYNMPIYCLRNGIGFGSRINTRIVPYTQVYDMTKPNAIDYTALRNLSISDQNYNRVIWILNNIADINNETSLNVLFEQSGVTRAEFIGNKEQMTQDELRDVLESIQQMAIWAYTNNSEYTPNGVDLYVRKNNRNTSVKDKYYYNTTNTPIDRIFNYLINSASSAVNNGYTYQNANQGTINFNADGAVSSLDGENYIVGPYRVEINGNAQLKMNAYNGNSLISNLRIVNSNGNDVNGNSFSEKVNNIIGNDFYVVLPRTTSINSLRIIATGTANTTVLRYWTSSPNTINNNQPVVAVKKELNQYYNEKTINIKNGTPEFDLSLRQYISSIIDSRGISKKFESREPQITQENLRRLATKTAELNNGTTALKTHSKQALNVSSGDIITYTIRIYNEGQINGYAKEITDYIPAGLEFVSPDQSEINRRFGWQTITSDNKTVKTEYGANQLIQKFNLQPKDKKYSLNYIDVQLQCRVTAITNSDDNFLRNIVEITRVSDYNNNPISDRDSTINNLSDQSKIGYNWGESERGKGYEDDDDVEVALLKGKYFDLALRKFIISVNSRELKNENRYDREPVVDTKPIVEATSTTAIYKHKKNPVTIAPGNIVTYVLRIYNEGNIDGYADEITEHLPAELEFVNNDFNAANGWILDANDSTQRTLKTSLLSAEKDKENIIKGFDNKTLNYKDIKLQLKVKNNVPQP
;
A
#
# COMPACT_ATOMS: atom_id res chain seq x y z
N MET A 1 6.73 20.30 22.52
CA MET A 1 7.75 19.62 23.37
C MET A 1 7.33 18.24 23.93
N LYS A 2 6.58 17.40 23.19
CA LYS A 2 6.27 16.01 23.60
C LYS A 2 6.58 14.94 22.53
N LYS A 3 7.32 15.30 21.46
CA LYS A 3 7.72 14.37 20.38
C LYS A 3 9.24 14.10 20.28
N ILE A 4 10.06 14.63 21.18
CA ILE A 4 11.54 14.47 21.16
C ILE A 4 12.07 13.51 22.26
N ARG A 5 11.23 13.01 23.16
CA ARG A 5 11.65 12.12 24.27
C ARG A 5 11.57 10.61 23.99
N LYS A 6 11.12 10.16 22.81
CA LYS A 6 11.01 8.73 22.47
C LYS A 6 12.02 8.22 21.42
N ILE A 7 12.84 9.10 20.84
CA ILE A 7 13.93 8.73 19.91
C ILE A 7 15.29 8.63 20.64
N ILE A 8 15.37 9.08 21.89
CA ILE A 8 16.62 9.10 22.69
C ILE A 8 16.88 7.78 23.44
N ILE A 9 15.90 6.86 23.52
CA ILE A 9 16.05 5.57 24.21
C ILE A 9 16.51 4.44 23.25
N ALA A 10 16.51 4.67 21.94
CA ALA A 10 16.97 3.70 20.93
C ALA A 10 18.35 4.03 20.32
N ILE A 11 18.91 5.22 20.58
CA ILE A 11 20.21 5.67 20.02
C ILE A 11 21.31 5.73 21.09
N THR A 12 21.01 5.47 22.36
CA THR A 12 22.01 5.39 23.46
C THR A 12 22.47 3.96 23.79
N LEU A 13 22.01 2.94 23.04
CA LEU A 13 22.43 1.54 23.23
C LEU A 13 23.20 0.91 22.06
N ILE A 14 23.56 1.70 21.03
CA ILE A 14 24.33 1.22 19.86
C ILE A 14 25.76 1.80 19.82
N SER A 15 26.12 2.69 20.76
CA SER A 15 27.41 3.40 20.76
C SER A 15 28.55 2.73 21.55
N ILE A 16 28.40 1.46 21.97
CA ILE A 16 29.49 0.64 22.56
C ILE A 16 29.67 -0.70 21.80
N ILE A 17 29.07 -0.85 20.61
CA ILE A 17 29.27 -2.05 19.75
C ILE A 17 30.37 -1.80 18.69
N LEU A 18 30.89 -0.58 18.58
CA LEU A 18 32.02 -0.23 17.72
C LEU A 18 33.34 -0.30 18.50
N LEU A 19 33.79 -1.51 18.80
CA LEU A 19 35.19 -1.96 18.89
C LEU A 19 35.22 -3.31 19.59
N ILE A 20 34.97 -4.40 18.85
CA ILE A 20 35.76 -5.64 18.86
C ILE A 20 35.25 -6.40 17.64
N LYS A 21 35.91 -6.17 16.50
CA LYS A 21 35.84 -7.09 15.35
C LYS A 21 36.16 -8.49 15.86
N ASN A 22 35.51 -9.50 15.27
CA ASN A 22 35.99 -10.87 15.24
C ASN A 22 37.51 -10.85 15.01
N ILE A 23 38.27 -11.08 16.09
CA ILE A 23 39.73 -10.99 16.04
C ILE A 23 40.20 -12.19 15.22
N THR A 24 40.60 -11.96 13.98
CA THR A 24 41.12 -12.98 13.07
C THR A 24 42.64 -13.10 13.11
N GLN A 25 43.33 -12.19 13.82
CA GLN A 25 44.79 -12.18 14.00
C GLN A 25 45.18 -11.60 15.36
N ALA A 26 46.39 -11.91 15.84
CA ALA A 26 46.97 -11.38 17.08
C ALA A 26 46.79 -9.86 17.21
N VAL A 27 46.30 -9.37 18.35
CA VAL A 27 46.31 -7.94 18.65
C VAL A 27 47.48 -7.67 19.57
N ASP A 28 48.47 -6.94 19.07
CA ASP A 28 49.50 -6.36 19.93
C ASP A 28 48.85 -5.27 20.78
N SER A 29 48.66 -5.57 22.06
CA SER A 29 48.07 -4.65 23.04
C SER A 29 49.15 -3.83 23.74
N SER A 30 50.35 -3.68 23.18
CA SER A 30 51.43 -2.89 23.79
C SER A 30 51.04 -1.46 24.15
N SER A 31 50.06 -0.86 23.46
CA SER A 31 49.48 0.45 23.79
C SER A 31 48.52 0.42 25.01
N SER A 32 48.04 -0.75 25.42
CA SER A 32 47.15 -0.96 26.58
C SER A 32 47.31 -2.39 27.12
N PRO A 33 48.47 -2.71 27.75
CA PRO A 33 48.76 -4.07 28.20
C PRO A 33 47.93 -4.43 29.43
N LEU A 34 47.78 -5.73 29.66
CA LEU A 34 47.17 -6.26 30.88
C LEU A 34 48.28 -6.46 31.94
N TYR A 35 48.30 -5.63 32.97
CA TYR A 35 49.28 -5.73 34.05
C TYR A 35 48.85 -6.78 35.07
N LEU A 36 49.52 -7.92 35.10
CA LEU A 36 49.16 -9.05 35.94
C LEU A 36 50.21 -9.31 37.02
N GLY A 37 49.73 -9.60 38.22
CA GLY A 37 50.58 -9.98 39.34
C GLY A 37 49.85 -10.94 40.28
N LEU A 38 50.55 -11.35 41.33
CA LEU A 38 50.01 -12.21 42.37
C LEU A 38 49.40 -11.35 43.49
N TYR A 39 48.28 -11.78 44.04
CA TYR A 39 47.68 -11.11 45.20
C TYR A 39 48.66 -11.06 46.38
N GLU A 40 48.81 -9.86 46.97
CA GLU A 40 49.77 -9.53 48.04
C GLU A 40 51.22 -9.97 47.76
N LEU A 41 51.59 -10.21 46.49
CA LEU A 41 52.91 -10.72 46.10
C LEU A 41 53.28 -12.05 46.79
N GLY A 42 52.30 -12.78 47.35
CA GLY A 42 52.53 -13.88 48.28
C GLY A 42 51.95 -15.23 47.84
N ASN A 43 51.50 -15.37 46.60
CA ASN A 43 50.73 -16.54 46.12
C ASN A 43 49.47 -16.81 46.97
N ALA A 44 48.98 -15.81 47.68
CA ALA A 44 47.90 -15.93 48.65
C ALA A 44 46.54 -15.69 48.00
N LYS A 45 45.49 -16.21 48.65
CA LYS A 45 44.10 -15.79 48.47
C LYS A 45 43.64 -15.07 49.74
N ARG A 46 42.42 -14.49 49.74
CA ARG A 46 41.90 -13.75 50.91
C ARG A 46 41.87 -14.59 52.18
N THR A 47 41.67 -15.90 52.02
CA THR A 47 41.47 -16.80 53.16
C THR A 47 42.70 -17.63 53.54
N GLY A 48 43.81 -17.50 52.79
CA GLY A 48 45.08 -18.17 53.06
C GLY A 48 45.85 -18.55 51.80
N MET A 49 47.00 -19.21 51.97
CA MET A 49 47.79 -19.74 50.85
C MET A 49 47.31 -21.15 50.51
N TYR A 50 46.72 -21.34 49.34
CA TYR A 50 46.26 -22.63 48.88
C TYR A 50 47.36 -23.37 48.12
N THR A 51 47.48 -24.67 48.37
CA THR A 51 48.43 -25.56 47.70
C THR A 51 47.74 -26.86 47.33
N TYR A 52 48.19 -27.51 46.27
CA TYR A 52 47.76 -28.84 45.86
C TYR A 52 48.93 -29.82 45.88
N ARG A 53 48.63 -31.10 46.05
CA ARG A 53 49.63 -32.17 45.99
C ARG A 53 49.73 -32.76 44.59
N VAL A 54 50.95 -33.06 44.17
CA VAL A 54 51.23 -33.83 42.94
C VAL A 54 51.61 -35.27 43.29
N SER A 55 51.78 -36.15 42.29
CA SER A 55 51.95 -37.59 42.51
C SER A 55 53.22 -37.97 43.30
N ASP A 56 54.28 -37.14 43.23
CA ASP A 56 55.51 -37.31 44.02
C ASP A 56 55.36 -36.90 45.50
N GLY A 57 54.18 -36.38 45.87
CA GLY A 57 53.85 -35.97 47.23
C GLY A 57 54.24 -34.53 47.59
N THR A 58 54.86 -33.76 46.68
CA THR A 58 55.21 -32.35 46.90
C THR A 58 54.01 -31.41 46.82
N TYR A 59 54.10 -30.28 47.53
CA TYR A 59 53.07 -29.23 47.54
C TYR A 59 53.41 -28.15 46.51
N LYS A 60 52.45 -27.82 45.65
CA LYS A 60 52.56 -26.75 44.66
C LYS A 60 51.50 -25.67 44.93
N PRO A 61 51.81 -24.38 44.77
CA PRO A 61 50.86 -23.29 45.06
C PRO A 61 49.73 -23.18 44.02
N VAL A 62 48.54 -22.81 44.49
CA VAL A 62 47.40 -22.38 43.68
C VAL A 62 47.30 -20.87 43.73
N PHE A 63 47.86 -20.20 42.72
CA PHE A 63 47.99 -18.75 42.70
C PHE A 63 46.64 -18.02 42.55
N LYS A 64 46.51 -16.86 43.21
CA LYS A 64 45.55 -15.83 42.79
C LYS A 64 46.26 -14.82 41.90
N ILE A 65 45.82 -14.73 40.66
CA ILE A 65 46.27 -13.72 39.72
C ILE A 65 45.29 -12.55 39.79
N ILE A 66 45.81 -11.33 39.87
CA ILE A 66 45.03 -10.09 39.91
C ILE A 66 45.46 -9.16 38.78
N LYS A 67 44.53 -8.34 38.31
CA LYS A 67 44.82 -7.25 37.37
C LYS A 67 45.16 -6.00 38.16
N ASN A 68 46.28 -5.37 37.82
CA ASN A 68 46.74 -4.11 38.39
C ASN A 68 46.58 -2.98 37.37
N GLU A 69 46.61 -1.73 37.84
CA GLU A 69 46.61 -0.55 36.98
C GLU A 69 47.93 -0.33 36.23
N SER A 70 49.06 -0.71 36.84
CA SER A 70 50.40 -0.54 36.26
C SER A 70 51.44 -1.51 36.86
N THR A 71 52.65 -1.52 36.30
CA THR A 71 53.78 -2.34 36.82
C THR A 71 54.37 -1.84 38.14
N SER A 72 54.05 -0.61 38.57
CA SER A 72 54.60 -0.05 39.83
C SER A 72 53.95 -0.66 41.08
N GLY A 73 52.77 -1.26 40.94
CA GLY A 73 51.95 -1.72 42.06
C GLY A 73 51.30 -0.58 42.86
N ILE A 74 51.45 0.67 42.42
CA ILE A 74 50.79 1.84 42.98
C ILE A 74 49.45 2.01 42.24
N GLY A 75 48.33 1.83 42.93
CA GLY A 75 46.98 1.94 42.36
C GLY A 75 46.00 0.90 42.92
N SER A 76 44.77 0.90 42.39
CA SER A 76 43.80 -0.16 42.70
C SER A 76 44.09 -1.45 41.91
N TYR A 77 43.58 -2.57 42.39
CA TYR A 77 43.64 -3.85 41.69
C TYR A 77 42.26 -4.49 41.59
N ASP A 78 42.03 -5.25 40.53
CA ASP A 78 40.82 -6.03 40.33
C ASP A 78 41.07 -7.48 40.78
N TYR A 79 40.55 -7.82 41.97
CA TYR A 79 40.58 -9.16 42.53
C TYR A 79 39.58 -10.12 41.85
N ASN A 80 38.52 -9.56 41.27
CA ASN A 80 37.35 -10.31 40.85
C ASN A 80 37.43 -10.74 39.39
N MET A 81 38.34 -10.17 38.60
CA MET A 81 38.60 -10.61 37.23
C MET A 81 39.01 -12.09 37.22
N PRO A 82 38.26 -12.98 36.54
CA PRO A 82 38.53 -14.41 36.56
C PRO A 82 39.66 -14.74 35.58
N ILE A 83 40.88 -14.78 36.13
CA ILE A 83 42.12 -15.07 35.39
C ILE A 83 42.68 -16.38 35.89
N TYR A 84 42.87 -17.32 34.98
CA TYR A 84 43.43 -18.64 35.29
C TYR A 84 44.80 -18.81 34.66
N CYS A 85 45.72 -19.38 35.42
CA CYS A 85 47.02 -19.79 34.95
C CYS A 85 46.87 -21.01 34.04
N LEU A 86 47.36 -20.94 32.81
CA LEU A 86 47.31 -22.07 31.88
C LEU A 86 48.47 -23.03 32.09
N ARG A 87 49.62 -22.61 32.65
CA ARG A 87 50.74 -23.51 32.92
C ARG A 87 51.52 -23.10 34.17
N ASN A 88 51.54 -23.98 35.17
CA ASN A 88 52.28 -23.77 36.41
C ASN A 88 53.80 -24.03 36.21
N GLY A 89 54.64 -23.49 37.09
CA GLY A 89 56.09 -23.70 37.09
C GLY A 89 56.94 -22.66 36.35
N ILE A 90 56.33 -21.78 35.54
CA ILE A 90 57.04 -20.72 34.79
C ILE A 90 57.21 -19.44 35.64
N GLY A 91 56.16 -19.02 36.35
CA GLY A 91 56.17 -17.85 37.26
C GLY A 91 55.87 -16.50 36.58
N PHE A 92 56.04 -15.40 37.30
CA PHE A 92 55.90 -14.01 36.82
C PHE A 92 57.28 -13.30 36.74
N GLY A 93 58.15 -13.75 35.84
CA GLY A 93 59.40 -13.07 35.46
C GLY A 93 60.69 -13.65 36.06
N SER A 94 60.66 -14.23 37.26
CA SER A 94 61.78 -14.99 37.87
C SER A 94 61.28 -15.80 39.07
N ARG A 95 61.88 -16.97 39.33
CA ARG A 95 61.54 -17.89 40.45
C ARG A 95 61.64 -17.25 41.85
N ILE A 96 62.23 -16.06 41.98
CA ILE A 96 62.58 -15.44 43.27
C ILE A 96 61.92 -14.06 43.51
N ASN A 97 61.39 -13.39 42.48
CA ASN A 97 60.76 -12.07 42.63
C ASN A 97 59.34 -12.05 42.02
N THR A 98 58.33 -11.99 42.87
CA THR A 98 56.93 -11.73 42.49
C THR A 98 56.80 -10.30 41.98
N ARG A 99 56.83 -10.12 40.65
CA ARG A 99 56.66 -8.82 39.99
C ARG A 99 55.32 -8.73 39.26
N ILE A 100 54.80 -7.52 39.14
CA ILE A 100 53.69 -7.22 38.22
C ILE A 100 54.29 -7.15 36.81
N VAL A 101 53.71 -7.93 35.89
CA VAL A 101 54.23 -8.13 34.53
C VAL A 101 53.21 -7.59 33.51
N PRO A 102 53.64 -6.85 32.47
CA PRO A 102 52.78 -6.47 31.36
C PRO A 102 52.58 -7.64 30.39
N TYR A 103 51.33 -8.03 30.18
CA TYR A 103 50.93 -8.97 29.13
C TYR A 103 50.48 -8.15 27.93
N THR A 104 51.25 -8.22 26.84
CA THR A 104 51.10 -7.36 25.66
C THR A 104 50.54 -8.09 24.46
N GLN A 105 50.34 -9.41 24.55
CA GLN A 105 49.88 -10.24 23.45
C GLN A 105 48.59 -10.95 23.87
N VAL A 106 47.52 -10.74 23.09
CA VAL A 106 46.20 -11.33 23.34
C VAL A 106 45.69 -12.09 22.13
N TYR A 107 45.16 -13.29 22.39
CA TYR A 107 44.60 -14.18 21.37
C TYR A 107 43.26 -14.75 21.82
N ASP A 108 42.46 -15.19 20.85
CA ASP A 108 41.21 -15.91 21.07
C ASP A 108 41.51 -17.41 21.17
N MET A 109 41.25 -18.04 22.32
CA MET A 109 41.49 -19.48 22.51
C MET A 109 40.57 -20.36 21.66
N THR A 110 39.48 -19.81 21.12
CA THR A 110 38.64 -20.54 20.16
C THR A 110 39.24 -20.55 18.74
N LYS A 111 40.39 -19.89 18.54
CA LYS A 111 41.14 -19.82 17.27
C LYS A 111 42.61 -20.16 17.49
N PRO A 112 42.95 -21.41 17.88
CA PRO A 112 44.32 -21.79 18.21
C PRO A 112 45.34 -21.56 17.08
N ASN A 113 44.92 -21.67 15.81
CA ASN A 113 45.77 -21.40 14.65
C ASN A 113 46.22 -19.93 14.53
N ALA A 114 45.55 -19.00 15.22
CA ALA A 114 45.92 -17.60 15.27
C ALA A 114 46.86 -17.27 16.45
N ILE A 115 47.08 -18.21 17.37
CA ILE A 115 48.01 -18.05 18.50
C ILE A 115 49.44 -18.18 17.98
N ASP A 116 50.30 -17.23 18.34
CA ASP A 116 51.73 -17.28 17.99
C ASP A 116 52.35 -18.64 18.35
N TYR A 117 53.19 -19.17 17.46
CA TYR A 117 53.77 -20.50 17.62
C TYR A 117 54.60 -20.62 18.90
N THR A 118 55.34 -19.59 19.30
CA THR A 118 56.14 -19.59 20.54
C THR A 118 55.23 -19.57 21.76
N ALA A 119 54.16 -18.78 21.70
CA ALA A 119 53.14 -18.74 22.75
C ALA A 119 52.42 -20.09 22.94
N LEU A 120 51.98 -20.71 21.84
CA LEU A 120 51.30 -22.00 21.88
C LEU A 120 52.25 -23.14 22.30
N ARG A 121 53.51 -23.09 21.83
CA ARG A 121 54.56 -24.03 22.25
C ARG A 121 54.79 -23.99 23.76
N ASN A 122 54.70 -22.81 24.39
CA ASN A 122 54.81 -22.68 25.85
C ASN A 122 53.63 -23.30 26.62
N LEU A 123 52.51 -23.66 25.98
CA LEU A 123 51.47 -24.47 26.58
C LEU A 123 51.77 -25.98 26.48
N SER A 124 52.36 -26.43 25.36
CA SER A 124 52.84 -27.81 25.14
C SER A 124 51.79 -28.93 25.37
N ILE A 125 50.54 -28.75 24.94
CA ILE A 125 49.47 -29.76 25.09
C ILE A 125 49.02 -30.37 23.77
N SER A 126 48.45 -31.57 23.81
CA SER A 126 47.81 -32.21 22.64
C SER A 126 46.49 -31.54 22.27
N ASP A 127 46.04 -31.69 21.02
CA ASP A 127 44.76 -31.13 20.54
C ASP A 127 43.57 -31.62 21.38
N GLN A 128 43.58 -32.88 21.79
CA GLN A 128 42.54 -33.42 22.67
C GLN A 128 42.52 -32.72 24.03
N ASN A 129 43.69 -32.50 24.65
CA ASN A 129 43.78 -31.78 25.91
C ASN A 129 43.43 -30.29 25.74
N TYR A 130 43.77 -29.68 24.61
CA TYR A 130 43.33 -28.33 24.27
C TYR A 130 41.81 -28.24 24.24
N ASN A 131 41.13 -29.16 23.56
CA ASN A 131 39.66 -29.22 23.53
C ASN A 131 39.04 -29.45 24.91
N ARG A 132 39.65 -30.30 25.76
CA ARG A 132 39.22 -30.51 27.15
C ARG A 132 39.34 -29.23 27.98
N VAL A 133 40.42 -28.46 27.81
CA VAL A 133 40.62 -27.18 28.47
C VAL A 133 39.60 -26.14 28.00
N ILE A 134 39.32 -26.05 26.68
CA ILE A 134 38.27 -25.17 26.15
C ILE A 134 36.91 -25.53 26.73
N TRP A 135 36.60 -26.83 26.84
CA TRP A 135 35.37 -27.28 27.47
C TRP A 135 35.30 -26.84 28.94
N ILE A 136 36.36 -27.06 29.72
CA ILE A 136 36.41 -26.65 31.14
C ILE A 136 36.20 -25.15 31.26
N LEU A 137 36.95 -24.35 30.51
CA LEU A 137 36.88 -22.89 30.57
C LEU A 137 35.49 -22.35 30.17
N ASN A 138 34.75 -23.05 29.31
CA ASN A 138 33.36 -22.70 28.99
C ASN A 138 32.37 -23.06 30.10
N ASN A 139 32.70 -24.05 30.95
CA ASN A 139 31.83 -24.60 31.98
C ASN A 139 32.24 -24.28 33.43
N ILE A 140 33.33 -23.53 33.63
CA ILE A 140 33.66 -23.00 34.96
C ILE A 140 32.62 -21.97 35.43
N ALA A 141 32.48 -21.83 36.73
CA ALA A 141 31.73 -20.76 37.34
C ALA A 141 32.57 -19.47 37.44
N ASP A 142 31.94 -18.34 37.17
CA ASP A 142 32.40 -17.07 37.70
C ASP A 142 32.07 -17.04 39.20
N ILE A 143 33.10 -17.17 40.04
CA ILE A 143 32.99 -17.26 41.50
C ILE A 143 32.36 -16.01 42.15
N ASN A 144 32.31 -14.90 41.41
CA ASN A 144 31.70 -13.66 41.86
C ASN A 144 30.25 -13.51 41.39
N ASN A 145 29.72 -14.48 40.63
CA ASN A 145 28.36 -14.49 40.09
C ASN A 145 27.55 -15.68 40.64
N GLU A 146 26.58 -15.39 41.50
CA GLU A 146 25.74 -16.42 42.15
C GLU A 146 24.95 -17.28 41.15
N THR A 147 24.50 -16.72 40.02
CA THR A 147 23.83 -17.51 38.97
C THR A 147 24.79 -18.52 38.36
N SER A 148 26.03 -18.09 38.09
CA SER A 148 27.05 -18.97 37.55
C SER A 148 27.47 -20.07 38.53
N LEU A 149 27.48 -19.77 39.84
CA LEU A 149 27.76 -20.75 40.89
C LEU A 149 26.66 -21.82 40.97
N ASN A 150 25.39 -21.39 40.94
CA ASN A 150 24.25 -22.30 41.00
C ASN A 150 24.22 -23.27 39.82
N VAL A 151 24.55 -22.81 38.61
CA VAL A 151 24.66 -23.68 37.42
C VAL A 151 25.72 -24.76 37.62
N LEU A 152 26.90 -24.42 38.15
CA LEU A 152 27.95 -25.40 38.39
C LEU A 152 27.54 -26.42 39.48
N PHE A 153 26.90 -25.95 40.55
CA PHE A 153 26.38 -26.82 41.61
C PHE A 153 25.34 -27.81 41.09
N GLU A 154 24.37 -27.32 40.31
CA GLU A 154 23.35 -28.17 39.67
C GLU A 154 23.97 -29.20 38.74
N GLN A 155 24.85 -28.78 37.82
CA GLN A 155 25.47 -29.67 36.84
C GLN A 155 26.40 -30.71 37.46
N SER A 156 27.04 -30.38 38.59
CA SER A 156 27.91 -31.32 39.32
C SER A 156 27.16 -32.20 40.31
N GLY A 157 25.84 -32.03 40.47
CA GLY A 157 25.04 -32.76 41.45
C GLY A 157 25.43 -32.46 42.91
N VAL A 158 25.91 -31.25 43.18
CA VAL A 158 26.33 -30.78 44.51
C VAL A 158 25.41 -29.65 44.94
N THR A 159 24.86 -29.71 46.15
CA THR A 159 24.11 -28.55 46.68
C THR A 159 25.04 -27.57 47.39
N ARG A 160 24.65 -26.28 47.45
CA ARG A 160 25.43 -25.27 48.20
C ARG A 160 25.60 -25.65 49.67
N ALA A 161 24.56 -26.20 50.29
CA ALA A 161 24.57 -26.64 51.68
C ALA A 161 25.55 -27.80 51.92
N GLU A 162 25.66 -28.71 50.96
CA GLU A 162 26.70 -29.76 51.01
C GLU A 162 28.09 -29.14 50.86
N PHE A 163 28.27 -28.22 49.90
CA PHE A 163 29.59 -27.70 49.57
C PHE A 163 30.24 -26.92 50.71
N ILE A 164 29.48 -26.12 51.47
CA ILE A 164 30.02 -25.32 52.59
C ILE A 164 30.57 -26.14 53.75
N GLY A 165 30.35 -27.46 53.78
CA GLY A 165 30.90 -28.35 54.81
C GLY A 165 29.86 -28.85 55.80
N ASN A 166 30.18 -29.92 56.51
CA ASN A 166 29.36 -30.48 57.59
C ASN A 166 30.09 -30.63 58.93
N LYS A 167 31.41 -30.43 58.95
CA LYS A 167 32.24 -30.38 60.17
C LYS A 167 32.51 -28.95 60.60
N GLU A 168 32.94 -28.11 59.67
CA GLU A 168 33.03 -26.65 59.80
C GLU A 168 32.34 -26.04 58.58
N GLN A 169 31.73 -24.86 58.74
CA GLN A 169 31.06 -24.14 57.65
C GLN A 169 32.02 -23.14 57.03
N MET A 170 32.24 -23.24 55.71
CA MET A 170 33.01 -22.26 54.94
C MET A 170 32.33 -20.89 54.97
N THR A 171 33.13 -19.84 55.16
CA THR A 171 32.71 -18.46 54.85
C THR A 171 32.51 -18.29 53.33
N GLN A 172 31.84 -17.20 52.91
CA GLN A 172 31.65 -16.92 51.48
C GLN A 172 32.97 -16.75 50.72
N ASP A 173 33.97 -16.13 51.33
CA ASP A 173 35.30 -15.98 50.72
C ASP A 173 36.06 -17.32 50.67
N GLU A 174 35.91 -18.19 51.68
CA GLU A 174 36.52 -19.54 51.65
C GLU A 174 35.88 -20.40 50.56
N LEU A 175 34.56 -20.34 50.40
CA LEU A 175 33.84 -21.02 49.33
C LEU A 175 34.36 -20.57 47.94
N ARG A 176 34.54 -19.26 47.73
CA ARG A 176 35.05 -18.71 46.47
C ARG A 176 36.49 -19.13 46.20
N ASP A 177 37.35 -19.02 47.21
CA ASP A 177 38.77 -19.38 47.10
C ASP A 177 38.96 -20.88 46.81
N VAL A 178 38.16 -21.75 47.47
CA VAL A 178 38.18 -23.20 47.25
C VAL A 178 37.66 -23.54 45.85
N LEU A 179 36.54 -22.96 45.41
CA LEU A 179 36.00 -23.19 44.05
C LEU A 179 36.95 -22.73 42.95
N GLU A 180 37.52 -21.52 43.08
CA GLU A 180 38.51 -21.03 42.12
C GLU A 180 39.73 -21.96 42.06
N SER A 181 40.14 -22.50 43.22
CA SER A 181 41.26 -23.43 43.30
C SER A 181 40.96 -24.76 42.60
N ILE A 182 39.76 -25.31 42.79
CA ILE A 182 39.31 -26.54 42.13
C ILE A 182 39.27 -26.35 40.61
N GLN A 183 38.71 -25.22 40.14
CA GLN A 183 38.67 -24.89 38.71
C GLN A 183 40.07 -24.72 38.12
N GLN A 184 40.97 -24.05 38.85
CA GLN A 184 42.37 -23.89 38.45
C GLN A 184 43.11 -25.23 38.38
N MET A 185 42.89 -26.14 39.34
CA MET A 185 43.44 -27.48 39.31
C MET A 185 42.89 -28.30 38.13
N ALA A 186 41.60 -28.16 37.79
CA ALA A 186 40.99 -28.87 36.68
C ALA A 186 41.62 -28.47 35.33
N ILE A 187 41.99 -27.20 35.15
CA ILE A 187 42.76 -26.73 33.99
C ILE A 187 44.14 -27.40 33.98
N TRP A 188 44.86 -27.36 35.10
CA TRP A 188 46.20 -27.92 35.24
C TRP A 188 46.29 -29.43 35.08
N ALA A 189 45.20 -30.16 35.31
CA ALA A 189 45.12 -31.60 35.02
C ALA A 189 45.37 -31.93 33.54
N TYR A 190 45.15 -30.98 32.63
CA TYR A 190 45.35 -31.15 31.19
C TYR A 190 46.48 -30.31 30.59
N THR A 191 46.97 -29.29 31.31
CA THR A 191 47.97 -28.34 30.80
C THR A 191 49.36 -28.43 31.41
N ASN A 192 49.50 -28.98 32.61
CA ASN A 192 50.81 -29.10 33.23
C ASN A 192 51.52 -30.38 32.82
N ASN A 193 52.85 -30.39 32.98
CA ASN A 193 53.65 -31.61 32.90
C ASN A 193 53.52 -32.40 34.22
N SER A 194 54.13 -33.59 34.27
CA SER A 194 54.06 -34.49 35.43
C SER A 194 54.53 -33.86 36.75
N GLU A 195 55.44 -32.89 36.73
CA GLU A 195 55.94 -32.21 37.94
C GLU A 195 54.89 -31.30 38.59
N TYR A 196 53.94 -30.78 37.82
CA TYR A 196 52.92 -29.83 38.28
C TYR A 196 51.48 -30.32 38.02
N THR A 197 51.30 -31.58 37.63
CA THR A 197 49.95 -32.14 37.39
C THR A 197 49.30 -32.48 38.73
N PRO A 198 48.10 -31.95 39.04
CA PRO A 198 47.38 -32.31 40.26
C PRO A 198 47.10 -33.80 40.36
N ASN A 199 47.37 -34.40 41.52
CA ASN A 199 47.02 -35.79 41.81
C ASN A 199 45.61 -35.86 42.44
N GLY A 200 44.58 -35.70 41.61
CA GLY A 200 43.20 -35.56 42.11
C GLY A 200 43.02 -34.27 42.93
N VAL A 201 42.11 -34.29 43.91
CA VAL A 201 41.77 -33.11 44.72
C VAL A 201 42.42 -33.14 46.10
N ASP A 202 43.73 -33.04 46.13
CA ASP A 202 44.52 -32.92 47.36
C ASP A 202 44.82 -31.44 47.67
N LEU A 203 43.78 -30.68 48.02
CA LEU A 203 43.87 -29.24 48.29
C LEU A 203 44.12 -28.97 49.79
N TYR A 204 45.09 -28.12 50.06
CA TYR A 204 45.50 -27.70 51.41
C TYR A 204 45.51 -26.19 51.52
N VAL A 205 45.09 -25.67 52.68
CA VAL A 205 45.23 -24.26 53.04
C VAL A 205 46.31 -24.11 54.10
N ARG A 206 47.29 -23.24 53.85
CA ARG A 206 48.32 -22.85 54.81
C ARG A 206 47.89 -21.57 55.54
N LYS A 207 47.75 -21.66 56.85
CA LYS A 207 47.50 -20.52 57.75
C LYS A 207 48.42 -20.63 58.97
N ASN A 208 49.07 -19.54 59.37
CA ASN A 208 50.01 -19.50 60.51
C ASN A 208 51.06 -20.63 60.49
N ASN A 209 51.69 -20.89 59.33
CA ASN A 209 52.67 -21.96 59.12
C ASN A 209 52.17 -23.41 59.31
N ARG A 210 50.85 -23.65 59.34
CA ARG A 210 50.27 -25.00 59.34
C ARG A 210 49.52 -25.27 58.04
N ASN A 211 49.86 -26.37 57.38
CA ASN A 211 49.09 -26.88 56.23
C ASN A 211 47.94 -27.74 56.76
N THR A 212 46.71 -27.39 56.38
CA THR A 212 45.51 -28.16 56.72
C THR A 212 44.83 -28.62 55.44
N SER A 213 44.50 -29.92 55.35
CA SER A 213 43.68 -30.44 54.25
C SER A 213 42.32 -29.73 54.26
N VAL A 214 41.92 -29.18 53.11
CA VAL A 214 40.61 -28.51 52.97
C VAL A 214 39.48 -29.50 53.25
N LYS A 215 39.64 -30.76 52.81
CA LYS A 215 38.67 -31.82 53.07
C LYS A 215 38.54 -32.12 54.56
N ASP A 216 39.66 -32.29 55.24
CA ASP A 216 39.69 -32.64 56.68
C ASP A 216 39.17 -31.50 57.55
N LYS A 217 39.32 -30.25 57.09
CA LYS A 217 38.78 -29.07 57.78
C LYS A 217 37.26 -29.05 57.75
N TYR A 218 36.65 -29.20 56.57
CA TYR A 218 35.21 -28.93 56.39
C TYR A 218 34.30 -30.16 56.40
N TYR A 219 34.83 -31.38 56.26
CA TYR A 219 34.02 -32.60 56.18
C TYR A 219 34.43 -33.68 57.20
N TYR A 220 33.44 -34.36 57.79
CA TYR A 220 33.69 -35.55 58.62
C TYR A 220 34.13 -36.75 57.80
N ASN A 221 33.54 -36.96 56.62
CA ASN A 221 33.96 -37.97 55.65
C ASN A 221 34.73 -37.28 54.53
N THR A 222 35.99 -37.65 54.37
CA THR A 222 36.93 -37.06 53.40
C THR A 222 36.96 -37.85 52.07
N THR A 223 36.18 -38.92 51.96
CA THR A 223 36.00 -39.70 50.73
C THR A 223 34.83 -39.13 49.93
N ASN A 224 35.04 -38.86 48.64
CA ASN A 224 34.02 -38.37 47.70
C ASN A 224 33.26 -37.12 48.20
N THR A 225 34.00 -36.13 48.66
CA THR A 225 33.46 -34.86 49.14
C THR A 225 32.78 -34.06 48.02
N PRO A 226 31.94 -33.06 48.33
CA PRO A 226 31.45 -32.09 47.35
C PRO A 226 32.56 -31.48 46.48
N ILE A 227 33.74 -31.25 47.06
CA ILE A 227 34.94 -30.78 46.36
C ILE A 227 35.41 -31.79 45.30
N ASP A 228 35.44 -33.08 45.63
CA ASP A 228 35.77 -34.15 44.69
C ASP A 228 34.77 -34.22 43.54
N ARG A 229 33.48 -34.13 43.86
CA ARG A 229 32.40 -34.22 42.86
C ARG A 229 32.48 -33.08 41.83
N ILE A 230 32.75 -31.85 42.25
CA ILE A 230 32.91 -30.71 41.31
C ILE A 230 34.13 -30.91 40.41
N PHE A 231 35.29 -31.29 40.98
CA PHE A 231 36.48 -31.53 40.17
C PHE A 231 36.27 -32.69 39.18
N ASN A 232 35.71 -33.80 39.66
CA ASN A 232 35.43 -34.97 38.82
C ASN A 232 34.40 -34.65 37.73
N TYR A 233 33.37 -33.83 38.03
CA TYR A 233 32.45 -33.32 37.02
C TYR A 233 33.20 -32.58 35.90
N LEU A 234 34.09 -31.64 36.24
CA LEU A 234 34.86 -30.90 35.25
C LEU A 234 35.78 -31.81 34.42
N ILE A 235 36.48 -32.74 35.05
CA ILE A 235 37.42 -33.66 34.38
C ILE A 235 36.69 -34.67 33.49
N ASN A 236 35.67 -35.35 34.03
CA ASN A 236 34.97 -36.42 33.32
C ASN A 236 34.09 -35.88 32.20
N SER A 237 33.38 -34.77 32.43
CA SER A 237 32.51 -34.17 31.41
C SER A 237 33.32 -33.58 30.26
N ALA A 238 34.48 -32.97 30.52
CA ALA A 238 35.41 -32.53 29.47
C ALA A 238 35.89 -33.71 28.62
N SER A 239 36.30 -34.81 29.26
CA SER A 239 36.74 -36.01 28.56
C SER A 239 35.61 -36.65 27.74
N SER A 240 34.41 -36.77 28.32
CA SER A 240 33.25 -37.31 27.62
C SER A 240 32.84 -36.45 26.43
N ALA A 241 32.83 -35.12 26.59
CA ALA A 241 32.47 -34.20 25.50
C ALA A 241 33.43 -34.34 24.32
N VAL A 242 34.75 -34.36 24.59
CA VAL A 242 35.77 -34.48 23.53
C VAL A 242 35.71 -35.87 22.86
N ASN A 243 35.48 -36.94 23.62
CA ASN A 243 35.27 -38.27 23.05
C ASN A 243 34.01 -38.33 22.15
N ASN A 244 33.02 -37.48 22.42
CA ASN A 244 31.81 -37.31 21.63
C ASN A 244 31.93 -36.23 20.52
N GLY A 245 33.15 -35.83 20.15
CA GLY A 245 33.38 -34.92 19.03
C GLY A 245 33.39 -33.42 19.36
N TYR A 246 33.44 -33.04 20.64
CA TYR A 246 33.63 -31.64 21.04
C TYR A 246 35.02 -31.13 20.63
N THR A 247 35.05 -29.96 20.02
CA THR A 247 36.25 -29.24 19.59
C THR A 247 36.10 -27.74 19.90
N TYR A 248 37.20 -26.99 19.86
CA TYR A 248 37.14 -25.53 19.95
C TYR A 248 36.30 -24.87 18.83
N GLN A 249 36.07 -25.54 17.70
CA GLN A 249 35.30 -25.01 16.56
C GLN A 249 33.79 -25.14 16.74
N ASN A 250 33.33 -26.15 17.47
CA ASN A 250 31.91 -26.39 17.77
C ASN A 250 31.57 -26.11 19.24
N ALA A 251 32.47 -25.42 19.96
CA ALA A 251 32.19 -24.91 21.29
C ALA A 251 30.88 -24.11 21.26
N ASN A 252 29.90 -24.48 22.10
CA ASN A 252 28.54 -23.93 22.10
C ASN A 252 28.53 -22.41 22.31
N GLN A 253 28.64 -21.63 21.23
CA GLN A 253 28.58 -20.17 21.25
C GLN A 253 27.16 -19.62 21.27
N GLY A 254 26.11 -20.46 21.24
CA GLY A 254 24.74 -19.98 21.23
C GLY A 254 24.44 -19.11 19.99
N THR A 255 24.29 -19.71 18.81
CA THR A 255 23.99 -18.96 17.58
C THR A 255 22.54 -19.15 17.16
N ILE A 256 21.93 -18.08 16.62
CA ILE A 256 20.59 -18.09 16.04
C ILE A 256 20.72 -17.65 14.58
N ASN A 257 20.19 -18.45 13.67
CA ASN A 257 20.11 -18.13 12.25
C ASN A 257 18.65 -18.13 11.81
N PHE A 258 18.09 -16.95 11.51
CA PHE A 258 16.77 -16.79 10.94
C PHE A 258 16.89 -16.48 9.44
N ASN A 259 16.53 -17.45 8.61
CA ASN A 259 16.49 -17.31 7.15
C ASN A 259 15.06 -17.04 6.69
N ALA A 260 14.90 -15.95 5.93
CA ALA A 260 13.65 -15.55 5.33
C ALA A 260 13.83 -15.04 3.89
N ASP A 261 14.93 -15.40 3.23
CA ASP A 261 15.28 -14.83 1.92
C ASP A 261 14.44 -15.42 0.78
N GLY A 262 13.97 -16.66 0.95
CA GLY A 262 12.99 -17.28 0.05
C GLY A 262 11.54 -16.93 0.37
N ALA A 263 11.27 -16.15 1.42
CA ALA A 263 9.91 -15.94 1.89
C ALA A 263 9.11 -15.06 0.93
N VAL A 264 7.98 -15.59 0.45
CA VAL A 264 7.02 -14.88 -0.41
C VAL A 264 5.60 -15.08 0.13
N SER A 265 4.70 -14.17 -0.25
CA SER A 265 3.26 -14.36 -0.04
C SER A 265 2.66 -15.04 -1.28
N SER A 266 1.97 -16.15 -1.06
CA SER A 266 1.22 -16.88 -2.08
C SER A 266 -0.23 -17.11 -1.62
N LEU A 267 -1.11 -17.46 -2.55
CA LEU A 267 -2.52 -17.74 -2.27
C LEU A 267 -2.75 -19.24 -2.40
N ASP A 268 -3.40 -19.83 -1.39
CA ASP A 268 -3.89 -21.20 -1.43
C ASP A 268 -5.34 -21.26 -0.90
N GLY A 269 -6.29 -21.37 -1.83
CA GLY A 269 -7.71 -21.32 -1.55
C GLY A 269 -8.14 -20.02 -0.85
N GLU A 270 -8.70 -20.16 0.37
CA GLU A 270 -9.16 -19.05 1.21
C GLU A 270 -8.08 -18.51 2.16
N ASN A 271 -6.82 -18.91 1.99
CA ASN A 271 -5.71 -18.48 2.85
C ASN A 271 -4.56 -17.84 2.05
N TYR A 272 -3.90 -16.87 2.68
CA TYR A 272 -2.54 -16.47 2.35
C TYR A 272 -1.55 -17.40 3.04
N ILE A 273 -0.57 -17.88 2.28
CA ILE A 273 0.56 -18.69 2.77
C ILE A 273 1.82 -17.85 2.61
N VAL A 274 2.49 -17.56 3.73
CA VAL A 274 3.68 -16.71 3.77
C VAL A 274 4.88 -17.53 4.27
N GLY A 275 5.90 -17.66 3.43
CA GLY A 275 7.09 -18.47 3.72
C GLY A 275 7.79 -18.89 2.42
N PRO A 276 8.76 -19.82 2.49
CA PRO A 276 9.23 -20.50 3.69
C PRO A 276 10.07 -19.57 4.59
N TYR A 277 9.98 -19.83 5.89
CA TYR A 277 10.90 -19.32 6.91
C TYR A 277 11.65 -20.50 7.54
N ARG A 278 12.89 -20.29 7.97
CA ARG A 278 13.67 -21.30 8.69
C ARG A 278 14.44 -20.67 9.83
N VAL A 279 14.45 -21.35 10.98
CA VAL A 279 15.27 -20.97 12.12
C VAL A 279 16.15 -22.13 12.54
N GLU A 280 17.43 -21.84 12.75
CA GLU A 280 18.40 -22.77 13.33
C GLU A 280 18.96 -22.18 14.62
N ILE A 281 19.09 -23.02 15.64
CA ILE A 281 19.69 -22.68 16.92
C ILE A 281 20.78 -23.70 17.23
N ASN A 282 21.99 -23.22 17.51
CA ASN A 282 23.09 -24.05 18.01
C ASN A 282 23.44 -23.67 19.44
N GLY A 283 23.63 -24.66 20.32
CA GLY A 283 24.03 -24.46 21.71
C GLY A 283 22.90 -23.98 22.62
N ASN A 284 23.20 -23.04 23.51
CA ASN A 284 22.31 -22.64 24.61
C ASN A 284 21.42 -21.41 24.31
N ALA A 285 21.36 -20.98 23.04
CA ALA A 285 20.63 -19.79 22.64
C ALA A 285 19.11 -19.96 22.85
N GLN A 286 18.48 -18.92 23.38
CA GLN A 286 17.04 -18.84 23.60
C GLN A 286 16.42 -17.95 22.52
N LEU A 287 15.40 -18.45 21.83
CA LEU A 287 14.68 -17.73 20.79
C LEU A 287 13.31 -17.25 21.28
N LYS A 288 12.99 -16.01 20.92
CA LYS A 288 11.66 -15.45 21.00
C LYS A 288 11.29 -14.85 19.65
N MET A 289 10.15 -15.25 19.11
CA MET A 289 9.63 -14.70 17.86
C MET A 289 8.26 -14.07 18.04
N ASN A 290 8.06 -12.93 17.39
CA ASN A 290 6.79 -12.23 17.33
C ASN A 290 6.45 -11.88 15.88
N ALA A 291 5.15 -11.81 15.58
CA ALA A 291 4.64 -11.40 14.29
C ALA A 291 3.72 -10.18 14.42
N TYR A 292 3.76 -9.28 13.45
CA TYR A 292 3.08 -8.00 13.47
C TYR A 292 2.40 -7.70 12.13
N ASN A 293 1.25 -7.03 12.22
CA ASN A 293 0.62 -6.31 11.11
C ASN A 293 0.90 -4.82 11.32
N GLY A 294 1.81 -4.25 10.54
CA GLY A 294 2.39 -2.94 10.85
C GLY A 294 3.02 -2.94 12.25
N ASN A 295 2.47 -2.15 13.17
CA ASN A 295 2.93 -2.07 14.57
C ASN A 295 2.09 -2.90 15.56
N SER A 296 1.00 -3.52 15.11
CA SER A 296 0.10 -4.30 15.96
C SER A 296 0.59 -5.74 16.06
N LEU A 297 0.79 -6.24 17.28
CA LEU A 297 1.15 -7.63 17.53
C LEU A 297 -0.01 -8.55 17.10
N ILE A 298 0.31 -9.60 16.35
CA ILE A 298 -0.65 -10.64 15.99
C ILE A 298 -0.47 -11.80 16.97
N SER A 299 -1.48 -12.03 17.80
CA SER A 299 -1.51 -13.17 18.72
C SER A 299 -1.92 -14.46 17.99
N ASN A 300 -1.19 -15.55 18.29
CA ASN A 300 -1.54 -16.92 17.90
C ASN A 300 -1.82 -17.17 16.40
N LEU A 301 -0.79 -17.05 15.57
CA LEU A 301 -0.85 -17.40 14.15
C LEU A 301 -0.88 -18.92 13.92
N ARG A 302 -1.56 -19.35 12.85
CA ARG A 302 -1.46 -20.72 12.34
C ARG A 302 -0.11 -20.89 11.64
N ILE A 303 0.63 -21.92 12.02
CA ILE A 303 1.93 -22.28 11.43
C ILE A 303 1.82 -23.71 10.90
N VAL A 304 2.28 -23.92 9.67
CA VAL A 304 2.36 -25.25 9.06
C VAL A 304 3.79 -25.57 8.65
N ASN A 305 4.13 -26.86 8.61
CA ASN A 305 5.41 -27.33 8.05
C ASN A 305 5.37 -27.38 6.52
N SER A 306 6.46 -27.81 5.90
CA SER A 306 6.59 -28.00 4.44
C SER A 306 5.57 -28.96 3.81
N ASN A 307 4.97 -29.86 4.60
CA ASN A 307 3.92 -30.78 4.16
C ASN A 307 2.50 -30.22 4.39
N GLY A 308 2.37 -28.99 4.91
CA GLY A 308 1.08 -28.36 5.19
C GLY A 308 0.42 -28.79 6.52
N ASN A 309 1.10 -29.59 7.34
CA ASN A 309 0.58 -30.02 8.64
C ASN A 309 0.78 -28.94 9.71
N ASP A 310 -0.23 -28.77 10.58
CA ASP A 310 -0.18 -27.79 11.68
C ASP A 310 0.92 -28.09 12.69
N VAL A 311 1.55 -27.02 13.17
CA VAL A 311 2.54 -27.06 14.25
C VAL A 311 1.87 -26.69 15.58
N ASN A 312 1.98 -27.58 16.55
CA ASN A 312 1.38 -27.40 17.88
C ASN A 312 2.07 -26.30 18.70
N GLY A 313 1.31 -25.57 19.52
CA GLY A 313 1.81 -24.56 20.46
C GLY A 313 0.75 -23.51 20.78
N ASN A 314 0.89 -22.82 21.92
CA ASN A 314 -0.06 -21.82 22.42
C ASN A 314 0.27 -20.40 21.96
N SER A 315 1.47 -20.17 21.44
CA SER A 315 1.93 -18.88 20.94
C SER A 315 2.71 -19.03 19.63
N PHE A 316 2.88 -17.93 18.89
CA PHE A 316 3.69 -17.92 17.67
C PHE A 316 5.12 -18.40 17.96
N SER A 317 5.76 -17.87 19.01
CA SER A 317 7.11 -18.26 19.40
C SER A 317 7.22 -19.74 19.76
N GLU A 318 6.24 -20.29 20.49
CA GLU A 318 6.24 -21.70 20.88
C GLU A 318 6.09 -22.63 19.68
N LYS A 319 5.19 -22.30 18.75
CA LYS A 319 5.03 -23.05 17.50
C LYS A 319 6.32 -23.03 16.69
N VAL A 320 7.00 -21.88 16.56
CA VAL A 320 8.28 -21.85 15.85
C VAL A 320 9.36 -22.66 16.59
N ASN A 321 9.42 -22.58 17.92
CA ASN A 321 10.36 -23.38 18.71
C ASN A 321 10.16 -24.89 18.50
N ASN A 322 8.93 -25.35 18.29
CA ASN A 322 8.61 -26.76 18.03
C ASN A 322 8.96 -27.24 16.61
N ILE A 323 9.39 -26.35 15.71
CA ILE A 323 9.77 -26.66 14.32
C ILE A 323 11.17 -26.16 13.94
N ILE A 324 12.01 -25.82 14.92
CA ILE A 324 13.42 -25.43 14.68
C ILE A 324 14.13 -26.49 13.81
N GLY A 325 14.93 -26.01 12.85
CA GLY A 325 15.65 -26.84 11.89
C GLY A 325 14.85 -27.21 10.62
N ASN A 326 13.55 -26.90 10.57
CA ASN A 326 12.69 -27.17 9.41
C ASN A 326 12.08 -25.88 8.86
N ASP A 327 11.65 -25.93 7.59
CA ASP A 327 10.91 -24.83 6.97
C ASP A 327 9.48 -24.77 7.54
N PHE A 328 9.01 -23.55 7.78
CA PHE A 328 7.64 -23.29 8.22
C PHE A 328 7.00 -22.15 7.42
N TYR A 329 5.67 -22.15 7.42
CA TYR A 329 4.84 -21.17 6.73
C TYR A 329 3.79 -20.62 7.68
N VAL A 330 3.53 -19.33 7.57
CA VAL A 330 2.44 -18.66 8.27
C VAL A 330 1.19 -18.70 7.38
N VAL A 331 0.08 -19.16 7.96
CA VAL A 331 -1.20 -19.26 7.25
C VAL A 331 -2.17 -18.21 7.81
N LEU A 332 -2.72 -17.38 6.93
CA LEU A 332 -3.65 -16.30 7.28
C LEU A 332 -4.92 -16.41 6.44
N PRO A 333 -6.12 -16.40 7.02
CA PRO A 333 -7.36 -16.31 6.25
C PRO A 333 -7.40 -15.05 5.38
N ARG A 334 -8.00 -15.12 4.19
CA ARG A 334 -8.17 -13.95 3.29
C ARG A 334 -9.01 -12.82 3.88
N THR A 335 -9.84 -13.15 4.86
CA THR A 335 -10.62 -12.18 5.65
C THR A 335 -9.77 -11.39 6.64
N THR A 336 -8.50 -11.78 6.85
CA THR A 336 -7.58 -11.05 7.72
C THR A 336 -7.20 -9.73 7.05
N SER A 337 -7.54 -8.60 7.68
CA SER A 337 -7.12 -7.27 7.23
C SER A 337 -5.62 -7.06 7.47
N ILE A 338 -4.77 -7.41 6.50
CA ILE A 338 -3.31 -7.35 6.59
C ILE A 338 -2.67 -7.03 5.24
N ASN A 339 -1.81 -5.99 5.22
CA ASN A 339 -1.09 -5.57 4.01
C ASN A 339 0.35 -6.10 3.96
N SER A 340 0.94 -6.36 5.12
CA SER A 340 2.27 -6.97 5.25
C SER A 340 2.37 -7.75 6.56
N LEU A 341 3.12 -8.85 6.52
CA LEU A 341 3.47 -9.65 7.68
C LEU A 341 4.92 -9.35 8.06
N ARG A 342 5.11 -8.84 9.27
CA ARG A 342 6.43 -8.53 9.83
C ARG A 342 6.77 -9.47 10.95
N ILE A 343 7.85 -10.25 10.79
CA ILE A 343 8.33 -11.21 11.78
C ILE A 343 9.63 -10.65 12.39
N ILE A 344 9.66 -10.62 13.71
CA ILE A 344 10.83 -10.23 14.49
C ILE A 344 11.30 -11.45 15.27
N ALA A 345 12.55 -11.85 15.02
CA ALA A 345 13.26 -12.85 15.76
C ALA A 345 14.23 -12.17 16.72
N THR A 346 14.03 -12.37 18.02
CA THR A 346 14.98 -11.96 19.05
C THR A 346 15.49 -13.17 19.79
N GLY A 347 16.68 -13.06 20.35
CA GLY A 347 17.17 -14.13 21.19
C GLY A 347 18.36 -13.73 22.04
N THR A 348 18.72 -14.61 22.95
CA THR A 348 19.83 -14.41 23.87
C THR A 348 20.69 -15.65 23.95
N ALA A 349 22.00 -15.46 23.96
CA ALA A 349 22.98 -16.52 24.08
C ALA A 349 24.04 -16.14 25.11
N ASN A 350 24.28 -17.02 26.09
CA ASN A 350 25.39 -16.84 27.01
C ASN A 350 26.65 -17.38 26.34
N THR A 351 27.59 -16.50 26.03
CA THR A 351 28.89 -16.85 25.47
C THR A 351 29.99 -16.65 26.47
N THR A 352 31.00 -17.51 26.41
CA THR A 352 32.21 -17.36 27.21
C THR A 352 33.34 -16.90 26.29
N VAL A 353 33.82 -15.69 26.52
CA VAL A 353 34.98 -15.13 25.83
C VAL A 353 36.24 -15.62 26.53
N LEU A 354 37.09 -16.34 25.80
CA LEU A 354 38.34 -16.92 26.29
C LEU A 354 39.56 -16.18 25.70
N ARG A 355 40.14 -15.25 26.46
CA ARG A 355 41.30 -14.48 26.01
C ARG A 355 42.58 -15.08 26.56
N TYR A 356 43.38 -15.66 25.68
CA TYR A 356 44.75 -16.08 25.99
C TYR A 356 45.64 -14.84 26.06
N TRP A 357 46.27 -14.62 27.21
CA TRP A 357 47.22 -13.53 27.41
C TRP A 357 48.62 -14.09 27.64
N THR A 358 49.60 -13.49 26.96
CA THR A 358 51.02 -13.77 27.17
C THR A 358 51.85 -12.49 27.13
N SER A 359 53.05 -12.52 27.72
CA SER A 359 54.01 -11.42 27.64
C SER A 359 54.66 -11.33 26.26
N SER A 360 55.43 -10.28 26.02
CA SER A 360 56.16 -10.08 24.75
C SER A 360 57.05 -11.30 24.39
N PRO A 361 57.32 -11.54 23.09
CA PRO A 361 58.13 -12.68 22.65
C PRO A 361 59.48 -12.83 23.38
N ASN A 362 60.11 -11.71 23.76
CA ASN A 362 61.41 -11.71 24.46
C ASN A 362 61.34 -12.17 25.92
N THR A 363 60.16 -12.15 26.54
CA THR A 363 59.95 -12.47 27.96
C THR A 363 59.01 -13.65 28.16
N ILE A 364 58.51 -14.23 27.07
CA ILE A 364 57.46 -15.25 27.04
C ILE A 364 57.82 -16.54 27.77
N ASN A 365 59.11 -16.89 27.85
CA ASN A 365 59.59 -18.09 28.54
C ASN A 365 59.73 -17.89 30.06
N ASN A 366 59.62 -16.66 30.55
CA ASN A 366 59.78 -16.31 31.96
C ASN A 366 58.43 -16.00 32.65
N ASN A 367 57.34 -15.97 31.89
CA ASN A 367 56.02 -15.60 32.38
C ASN A 367 55.00 -16.69 32.04
N GLN A 368 54.18 -17.13 33.01
CA GLN A 368 53.17 -18.14 32.70
C GLN A 368 52.10 -17.59 31.76
N PRO A 369 51.63 -18.38 30.78
CA PRO A 369 50.46 -18.00 30.00
C PRO A 369 49.22 -18.05 30.88
N VAL A 370 48.28 -17.14 30.63
CA VAL A 370 47.02 -17.07 31.38
C VAL A 370 45.83 -16.97 30.42
N VAL A 371 44.65 -17.32 30.91
CA VAL A 371 43.38 -17.06 30.26
C VAL A 371 42.54 -16.12 31.13
N ALA A 372 42.08 -15.03 30.54
CA ALA A 372 41.01 -14.22 31.10
C ALA A 372 39.68 -14.73 30.53
N VAL A 373 38.77 -15.11 31.43
CA VAL A 373 37.45 -15.65 31.08
C VAL A 373 36.42 -14.55 31.27
N LYS A 374 35.44 -14.41 30.37
CA LYS A 374 34.34 -13.47 30.58
C LYS A 374 33.05 -14.06 30.02
N LYS A 375 32.01 -14.13 30.86
CA LYS A 375 30.67 -14.52 30.41
C LYS A 375 29.94 -13.28 29.90
N GLU A 376 29.48 -13.31 28.66
CA GLU A 376 28.75 -12.22 28.00
C GLU A 376 27.39 -12.72 27.48
N LEU A 377 26.36 -11.90 27.66
CA LEU A 377 25.04 -12.14 27.08
C LEU A 377 24.99 -11.51 25.69
N ASN A 378 25.05 -12.34 24.66
CA ASN A 378 24.86 -11.90 23.29
C ASN A 378 23.37 -11.80 22.98
N GLN A 379 22.97 -10.68 22.39
CA GLN A 379 21.60 -10.46 21.93
C GLN A 379 21.54 -10.64 20.41
N TYR A 380 20.55 -11.39 19.97
CA TYR A 380 20.21 -11.55 18.56
C TYR A 380 18.98 -10.72 18.22
N TYR A 381 19.03 -10.04 17.08
CA TYR A 381 17.89 -9.33 16.50
C TYR A 381 17.91 -9.53 14.98
N ASN A 382 16.80 -9.98 14.43
CA ASN A 382 16.55 -9.99 13.00
C ASN A 382 15.07 -9.71 12.74
N GLU A 383 14.79 -8.99 11.67
CA GLU A 383 13.45 -8.56 11.29
C GLU A 383 13.28 -8.74 9.79
N LYS A 384 12.15 -9.34 9.40
CA LYS A 384 11.75 -9.47 8.00
C LYS A 384 10.31 -9.05 7.82
N THR A 385 10.03 -8.27 6.77
CA THR A 385 8.68 -7.88 6.36
C THR A 385 8.39 -8.42 4.97
N ILE A 386 7.27 -9.13 4.82
CA ILE A 386 6.76 -9.62 3.53
C ILE A 386 5.44 -8.94 3.23
N ASN A 387 5.32 -8.32 2.05
CA ASN A 387 4.06 -7.72 1.60
C ASN A 387 3.08 -8.82 1.17
N ILE A 388 1.84 -8.72 1.64
CA ILE A 388 0.75 -9.61 1.25
C ILE A 388 0.14 -9.04 -0.03
N LYS A 389 0.29 -9.78 -1.14
CA LYS A 389 -0.28 -9.36 -2.42
C LYS A 389 -1.81 -9.49 -2.35
N ASN A 390 -2.49 -8.35 -2.52
CA ASN A 390 -3.94 -8.09 -2.38
C ASN A 390 -4.36 -7.83 -0.93
N GLY A 391 -4.37 -6.55 -0.54
CA GLY A 391 -4.81 -6.08 0.78
C GLY A 391 -6.26 -6.43 1.13
N THR A 392 -6.74 -5.90 2.26
CA THR A 392 -8.07 -6.14 2.82
C THR A 392 -9.16 -6.11 1.74
N PRO A 393 -10.07 -7.12 1.69
CA PRO A 393 -11.20 -7.10 0.78
C PRO A 393 -12.02 -5.81 0.96
N GLU A 394 -12.24 -5.08 -0.13
CA GLU A 394 -13.02 -3.84 -0.15
C GLU A 394 -14.35 -4.06 -0.89
N PHE A 395 -15.41 -3.39 -0.43
CA PHE A 395 -16.70 -3.34 -1.13
C PHE A 395 -16.71 -2.13 -2.08
N ASP A 396 -17.34 -2.30 -3.23
CA ASP A 396 -17.39 -1.27 -4.29
C ASP A 396 -18.51 -1.61 -5.27
N LEU A 397 -19.52 -0.74 -5.31
CA LEU A 397 -20.53 -0.71 -6.35
C LEU A 397 -20.40 0.57 -7.18
N SER A 398 -20.55 0.40 -8.49
CA SER A 398 -20.61 1.52 -9.42
C SER A 398 -21.85 1.44 -10.30
N LEU A 399 -22.36 2.58 -10.75
CA LEU A 399 -23.61 2.75 -11.45
C LEU A 399 -23.40 3.40 -12.83
N ARG A 400 -24.14 2.92 -13.83
CA ARG A 400 -24.29 3.57 -15.14
C ARG A 400 -25.77 3.68 -15.51
N GLN A 401 -26.20 4.83 -16.02
CA GLN A 401 -27.54 5.07 -16.56
C GLN A 401 -27.48 5.33 -18.06
N TYR A 402 -28.38 4.75 -18.85
CA TYR A 402 -28.46 5.01 -20.29
C TYR A 402 -29.89 4.91 -20.81
N ILE A 403 -30.22 5.70 -21.84
CA ILE A 403 -31.51 5.59 -22.52
C ILE A 403 -31.51 4.31 -23.37
N SER A 404 -32.43 3.40 -23.05
CA SER A 404 -32.56 2.08 -23.69
C SER A 404 -33.73 1.99 -24.67
N SER A 405 -34.73 2.86 -24.54
CA SER A 405 -35.86 2.95 -25.47
C SER A 405 -36.49 4.35 -25.42
N ILE A 406 -36.99 4.81 -26.58
CA ILE A 406 -37.87 5.98 -26.69
C ILE A 406 -39.06 5.57 -27.56
N ILE A 407 -40.25 5.62 -26.99
CA ILE A 407 -41.51 5.32 -27.68
C ILE A 407 -42.23 6.64 -27.91
N ASP A 408 -42.57 6.94 -29.16
CA ASP A 408 -43.31 8.17 -29.47
C ASP A 408 -44.77 8.11 -28.98
N SER A 409 -45.46 9.25 -29.04
CA SER A 409 -46.87 9.35 -28.59
C SER A 409 -47.85 8.45 -29.33
N ARG A 410 -47.44 7.82 -30.45
CA ARG A 410 -48.23 6.86 -31.24
C ARG A 410 -47.89 5.40 -30.92
N GLY A 411 -46.94 5.15 -30.03
CA GLY A 411 -46.48 3.81 -29.69
C GLY A 411 -45.35 3.28 -30.59
N ILE A 412 -44.69 4.14 -31.38
CA ILE A 412 -43.63 3.73 -32.31
C ILE A 412 -42.25 3.95 -31.67
N SER A 413 -41.41 2.92 -31.68
CA SER A 413 -40.04 3.01 -31.15
C SER A 413 -39.14 3.85 -32.08
N LYS A 414 -38.46 4.86 -31.52
CA LYS A 414 -37.42 5.62 -32.21
C LYS A 414 -36.13 4.82 -32.32
N LYS A 415 -35.39 4.99 -33.42
CA LYS A 415 -34.10 4.33 -33.67
C LYS A 415 -32.94 5.25 -33.31
N PHE A 416 -31.98 4.72 -32.55
CA PHE A 416 -30.70 5.34 -32.21
C PHE A 416 -29.68 4.23 -31.94
N GLU A 417 -28.39 4.58 -31.94
CA GLU A 417 -27.32 3.62 -31.65
C GLU A 417 -27.37 3.11 -30.20
N SER A 418 -26.85 1.91 -29.94
CA SER A 418 -26.81 1.38 -28.58
C SER A 418 -26.00 2.30 -27.66
N ARG A 419 -26.51 2.47 -26.43
CA ARG A 419 -25.87 3.25 -25.37
C ARG A 419 -25.45 2.38 -24.20
N GLU A 420 -25.40 1.07 -24.38
CA GLU A 420 -24.92 0.19 -23.33
C GLU A 420 -23.44 0.47 -23.00
N PRO A 421 -23.05 0.53 -21.70
CA PRO A 421 -21.66 0.70 -21.30
C PRO A 421 -20.76 -0.40 -21.86
N GLN A 422 -19.72 0.01 -22.59
CA GLN A 422 -18.73 -0.88 -23.18
C GLN A 422 -17.52 -1.00 -22.25
N ILE A 423 -17.12 -2.24 -21.95
CA ILE A 423 -16.00 -2.54 -21.06
C ILE A 423 -15.06 -3.53 -21.74
N THR A 424 -13.79 -3.17 -21.88
CA THR A 424 -12.78 -4.06 -22.49
C THR A 424 -12.16 -5.00 -21.45
N GLN A 425 -11.59 -6.11 -21.91
CA GLN A 425 -10.81 -7.00 -21.03
C GLN A 425 -9.60 -6.29 -20.42
N GLU A 426 -9.00 -5.33 -21.13
CA GLU A 426 -7.89 -4.54 -20.59
C GLU A 426 -8.33 -3.65 -19.43
N ASN A 427 -9.50 -3.01 -19.54
CA ASN A 427 -10.06 -2.20 -18.45
C ASN A 427 -10.32 -3.04 -17.19
N LEU A 428 -10.87 -4.24 -17.36
CA LEU A 428 -11.11 -5.17 -16.26
C LEU A 428 -9.81 -5.75 -15.68
N ARG A 429 -8.81 -6.02 -16.53
CA ARG A 429 -7.48 -6.43 -16.08
C ARG A 429 -6.85 -5.34 -15.22
N ARG A 430 -6.94 -4.08 -15.65
CA ARG A 430 -6.43 -2.92 -14.91
C ARG A 430 -7.14 -2.72 -13.58
N LEU A 431 -8.46 -2.92 -13.53
CA LEU A 431 -9.21 -2.97 -12.26
C LEU A 431 -8.65 -4.09 -11.35
N ALA A 432 -8.46 -5.30 -11.89
CA ALA A 432 -7.94 -6.44 -11.14
C ALA A 432 -6.53 -6.22 -10.58
N THR A 433 -5.72 -5.42 -11.28
CA THR A 433 -4.33 -5.08 -10.89
C THR A 433 -4.21 -3.77 -10.12
N LYS A 434 -5.32 -3.10 -9.75
CA LYS A 434 -5.34 -1.76 -9.12
C LYS A 434 -4.56 -0.71 -9.92
N THR A 435 -4.66 -0.77 -11.25
CA THR A 435 -4.05 0.18 -12.20
C THR A 435 -5.08 0.77 -13.16
N ALA A 436 -6.36 0.78 -12.78
CA ALA A 436 -7.40 1.45 -13.56
C ALA A 436 -7.16 2.98 -13.58
N GLU A 437 -7.74 3.64 -14.58
CA GLU A 437 -7.51 5.07 -14.83
C GLU A 437 -8.32 5.97 -13.90
N LEU A 438 -9.42 5.45 -13.37
CA LEU A 438 -10.38 6.19 -12.54
C LEU A 438 -10.18 5.83 -11.05
N ASN A 439 -10.50 6.78 -10.18
CA ASN A 439 -10.50 6.63 -8.71
C ASN A 439 -9.23 5.97 -8.13
N ASN A 440 -8.04 6.33 -8.63
CA ASN A 440 -6.76 5.74 -8.19
C ASN A 440 -6.69 4.21 -8.36
N GLY A 441 -7.38 3.67 -9.36
CA GLY A 441 -7.29 2.26 -9.75
C GLY A 441 -8.44 1.38 -9.27
N THR A 442 -9.48 1.96 -8.66
CA THR A 442 -10.63 1.21 -8.08
C THR A 442 -11.83 1.10 -9.01
N THR A 443 -11.96 1.97 -10.02
CA THR A 443 -13.13 1.97 -10.93
C THR A 443 -12.73 1.56 -12.35
N ALA A 444 -13.45 0.62 -12.97
CA ALA A 444 -13.19 0.26 -14.36
C ALA A 444 -13.71 1.33 -15.34
N LEU A 445 -12.95 1.54 -16.41
CA LEU A 445 -13.37 2.38 -17.54
C LEU A 445 -14.52 1.70 -18.30
N LYS A 446 -15.70 2.34 -18.32
CA LYS A 446 -16.94 1.88 -18.96
C LYS A 446 -17.43 2.95 -19.93
N THR A 447 -17.20 2.78 -21.24
CA THR A 447 -17.44 3.82 -22.22
C THR A 447 -18.84 3.75 -22.85
N HIS A 448 -19.58 4.87 -22.88
CA HIS A 448 -20.83 5.00 -23.63
C HIS A 448 -21.18 6.47 -23.89
N SER A 449 -21.97 6.71 -24.96
CA SER A 449 -22.31 8.06 -25.41
C SER A 449 -23.27 8.75 -24.44
N LYS A 450 -23.00 10.02 -24.13
CA LYS A 450 -23.91 10.93 -23.42
C LYS A 450 -24.50 12.00 -24.33
N GLN A 451 -24.31 11.88 -25.64
CA GLN A 451 -24.92 12.77 -26.64
C GLN A 451 -26.43 12.77 -26.48
N ALA A 452 -27.05 13.95 -26.46
CA ALA A 452 -28.48 14.08 -26.22
C ALA A 452 -29.30 13.46 -27.37
N LEU A 453 -30.35 12.71 -27.01
CA LEU A 453 -31.28 12.11 -27.98
C LEU A 453 -32.51 12.99 -28.20
N ASN A 454 -32.91 13.17 -29.46
CA ASN A 454 -34.06 13.99 -29.81
C ASN A 454 -35.38 13.34 -29.36
N VAL A 455 -36.14 14.04 -28.54
CA VAL A 455 -37.47 13.65 -28.05
C VAL A 455 -38.53 14.66 -28.46
N SER A 456 -39.78 14.30 -28.26
CA SER A 456 -40.97 15.10 -28.53
C SER A 456 -41.93 15.04 -27.34
N SER A 457 -42.75 16.07 -27.17
CA SER A 457 -43.79 16.07 -26.13
C SER A 457 -44.69 14.84 -26.28
N GLY A 458 -44.92 14.13 -25.18
CA GLY A 458 -45.68 12.88 -25.12
C GLY A 458 -44.87 11.60 -25.30
N ASP A 459 -43.60 11.67 -25.72
CA ASP A 459 -42.72 10.50 -25.80
C ASP A 459 -42.53 9.85 -24.41
N ILE A 460 -42.37 8.53 -24.37
CA ILE A 460 -41.99 7.77 -23.18
C ILE A 460 -40.54 7.32 -23.33
N ILE A 461 -39.68 7.76 -22.41
CA ILE A 461 -38.26 7.41 -22.33
C ILE A 461 -38.11 6.30 -21.31
N THR A 462 -37.39 5.22 -21.68
CA THR A 462 -36.99 4.15 -20.75
C THR A 462 -35.50 4.23 -20.48
N TYR A 463 -35.14 4.58 -19.25
CA TYR A 463 -33.79 4.55 -18.73
C TYR A 463 -33.47 3.15 -18.21
N THR A 464 -32.29 2.62 -18.51
CA THR A 464 -31.73 1.44 -17.85
C THR A 464 -30.57 1.89 -16.95
N ILE A 465 -30.62 1.45 -15.69
CA ILE A 465 -29.65 1.70 -14.64
C ILE A 465 -28.97 0.38 -14.35
N ARG A 466 -27.66 0.30 -14.64
CA ARG A 466 -26.83 -0.88 -14.47
C ARG A 466 -25.87 -0.68 -13.31
N ILE A 467 -25.90 -1.58 -12.33
CA ILE A 467 -25.06 -1.50 -11.13
C ILE A 467 -24.08 -2.67 -11.13
N TYR A 468 -22.79 -2.37 -11.15
CA TYR A 468 -21.69 -3.34 -11.12
C TYR A 468 -21.13 -3.49 -9.72
N ASN A 469 -20.58 -4.66 -9.40
CA ASN A 469 -19.72 -4.83 -8.21
C ASN A 469 -18.26 -4.95 -8.65
N GLU A 470 -17.46 -3.91 -8.41
CA GLU A 470 -16.03 -3.85 -8.74
C GLU A 470 -15.15 -4.27 -7.55
N GLY A 471 -15.78 -4.50 -6.39
CA GLY A 471 -15.17 -4.87 -5.14
C GLY A 471 -14.91 -6.37 -4.97
N GLN A 472 -14.30 -6.71 -3.84
CA GLN A 472 -13.95 -8.07 -3.44
C GLN A 472 -14.98 -8.68 -2.48
N ILE A 473 -16.08 -7.97 -2.20
CA ILE A 473 -17.14 -8.37 -1.28
C ILE A 473 -18.47 -8.42 -2.04
N ASN A 474 -19.20 -9.54 -1.92
CA ASN A 474 -20.56 -9.64 -2.46
C ASN A 474 -21.50 -8.68 -1.71
N GLY A 475 -22.47 -8.08 -2.38
CA GLY A 475 -23.47 -7.27 -1.69
C GLY A 475 -24.64 -6.82 -2.56
N TYR A 476 -25.33 -5.78 -2.10
CA TYR A 476 -26.61 -5.33 -2.63
C TYR A 476 -26.66 -3.80 -2.72
N ALA A 477 -27.22 -3.28 -3.82
CA ALA A 477 -27.74 -1.91 -3.89
C ALA A 477 -29.16 -1.91 -3.30
N LYS A 478 -29.26 -1.61 -2.00
CA LYS A 478 -30.50 -1.69 -1.23
C LYS A 478 -31.54 -0.63 -1.60
N GLU A 479 -31.08 0.52 -2.09
CA GLU A 479 -31.96 1.61 -2.52
C GLU A 479 -31.28 2.40 -3.65
N ILE A 480 -32.04 2.71 -4.69
CA ILE A 480 -31.63 3.53 -5.84
C ILE A 480 -32.64 4.67 -5.93
N THR A 481 -32.14 5.90 -6.05
CA THR A 481 -32.97 7.11 -6.13
C THR A 481 -32.72 7.83 -7.45
N ASP A 482 -33.81 8.23 -8.12
CA ASP A 482 -33.77 8.98 -9.38
C ASP A 482 -34.48 10.34 -9.24
N TYR A 483 -33.85 11.36 -9.81
CA TYR A 483 -34.24 12.76 -9.76
C TYR A 483 -34.76 13.19 -11.13
N ILE A 484 -36.09 13.25 -11.24
CA ILE A 484 -36.79 13.56 -12.48
C ILE A 484 -36.75 15.07 -12.72
N PRO A 485 -36.18 15.57 -13.84
CA PRO A 485 -36.09 17.00 -14.11
C PRO A 485 -37.45 17.63 -14.43
N ALA A 486 -37.50 18.97 -14.46
CA ALA A 486 -38.61 19.69 -15.10
C ALA A 486 -38.73 19.26 -16.57
N GLY A 487 -39.96 19.16 -17.08
CA GLY A 487 -40.23 18.70 -18.45
C GLY A 487 -40.30 17.18 -18.64
N LEU A 488 -39.97 16.38 -17.62
CA LEU A 488 -40.27 14.96 -17.53
C LEU A 488 -41.28 14.69 -16.41
N GLU A 489 -42.07 13.62 -16.57
CA GLU A 489 -43.01 13.12 -15.56
C GLU A 489 -42.76 11.64 -15.32
N PHE A 490 -42.70 11.22 -14.06
CA PHE A 490 -42.67 9.82 -13.68
C PHE A 490 -43.98 9.13 -14.11
N VAL A 491 -43.90 8.07 -14.91
CA VAL A 491 -45.10 7.31 -15.29
C VAL A 491 -45.51 6.40 -14.13
N SER A 492 -46.68 6.63 -13.55
CA SER A 492 -47.13 5.86 -12.38
C SER A 492 -47.12 4.34 -12.63
N PRO A 493 -46.87 3.50 -11.59
CA PRO A 493 -46.90 2.03 -11.72
C PRO A 493 -48.22 1.45 -12.25
N ASP A 494 -49.34 2.16 -12.09
CA ASP A 494 -50.63 1.76 -12.66
C ASP A 494 -50.67 1.90 -14.19
N GLN A 495 -49.83 2.79 -14.73
CA GLN A 495 -49.74 3.10 -16.17
C GLN A 495 -48.48 2.51 -16.84
N SER A 496 -47.47 2.11 -16.06
CA SER A 496 -46.22 1.52 -16.57
C SER A 496 -45.96 0.15 -15.95
N GLU A 497 -45.96 -0.89 -16.80
CA GLU A 497 -45.56 -2.23 -16.37
C GLU A 497 -44.10 -2.29 -15.92
N ILE A 498 -43.23 -1.48 -16.51
CA ILE A 498 -41.81 -1.39 -16.14
C ILE A 498 -41.67 -0.80 -14.74
N ASN A 499 -42.29 0.36 -14.48
CA ASN A 499 -42.16 1.01 -13.18
C ASN A 499 -42.80 0.17 -12.06
N ARG A 500 -43.87 -0.56 -12.37
CA ARG A 500 -44.46 -1.56 -11.46
C ARG A 500 -43.54 -2.75 -11.21
N ARG A 501 -42.93 -3.33 -12.25
CA ARG A 501 -42.01 -4.47 -12.15
C ARG A 501 -40.80 -4.15 -11.28
N PHE A 502 -40.21 -2.97 -11.48
CA PHE A 502 -39.05 -2.51 -10.71
C PHE A 502 -39.45 -1.79 -9.43
N GLY A 503 -40.73 -1.73 -9.06
CA GLY A 503 -41.18 -1.24 -7.76
C GLY A 503 -40.85 0.22 -7.47
N TRP A 504 -40.86 1.09 -8.48
CA TRP A 504 -40.60 2.52 -8.30
C TRP A 504 -41.73 3.21 -7.54
N GLN A 505 -41.36 4.05 -6.57
CA GLN A 505 -42.28 4.80 -5.71
C GLN A 505 -41.83 6.25 -5.58
N THR A 506 -42.78 7.18 -5.48
CA THR A 506 -42.52 8.61 -5.31
C THR A 506 -42.20 8.93 -3.84
N ILE A 507 -41.15 9.72 -3.62
CA ILE A 507 -40.75 10.22 -2.28
C ILE A 507 -41.31 11.62 -2.03
N THR A 508 -41.38 12.44 -3.08
CA THR A 508 -41.85 13.83 -3.03
C THR A 508 -43.26 13.95 -3.61
N SER A 509 -44.04 14.92 -3.12
CA SER A 509 -45.42 15.16 -3.56
C SER A 509 -45.55 15.67 -5.00
N ASP A 510 -44.46 16.21 -5.56
CA ASP A 510 -44.37 16.64 -6.95
C ASP A 510 -43.94 15.52 -7.91
N ASN A 511 -43.72 14.30 -7.38
CA ASN A 511 -43.23 13.12 -8.10
C ASN A 511 -41.88 13.33 -8.80
N LYS A 512 -41.07 14.29 -8.35
CA LYS A 512 -39.74 14.60 -8.91
C LYS A 512 -38.59 13.81 -8.29
N THR A 513 -38.83 13.11 -7.20
CA THR A 513 -37.88 12.16 -6.64
C THR A 513 -38.57 10.83 -6.44
N VAL A 514 -38.01 9.80 -7.07
CA VAL A 514 -38.52 8.42 -7.02
C VAL A 514 -37.43 7.49 -6.54
N LYS A 515 -37.81 6.39 -5.89
CA LYS A 515 -36.87 5.33 -5.48
C LYS A 515 -37.38 3.94 -5.75
N THR A 516 -36.45 3.00 -5.76
CA THR A 516 -36.72 1.56 -5.77
C THR A 516 -35.80 0.81 -4.82
N GLU A 517 -36.34 -0.26 -4.22
CA GLU A 517 -35.59 -1.23 -3.41
C GLU A 517 -35.41 -2.57 -4.15
N TYR A 518 -35.63 -2.61 -5.47
CA TYR A 518 -35.54 -3.84 -6.27
C TYR A 518 -34.18 -4.56 -6.10
N GLY A 519 -33.09 -3.79 -6.03
CA GLY A 519 -31.74 -4.32 -5.82
C GLY A 519 -31.52 -4.95 -4.43
N ALA A 520 -32.42 -4.75 -3.47
CA ALA A 520 -32.25 -5.25 -2.11
C ALA A 520 -32.24 -6.79 -2.00
N ASN A 521 -32.80 -7.47 -3.00
CA ASN A 521 -32.87 -8.94 -3.07
C ASN A 521 -32.04 -9.51 -4.24
N GLN A 522 -31.21 -8.69 -4.89
CA GLN A 522 -30.41 -9.10 -6.05
C GLN A 522 -28.93 -9.09 -5.67
N LEU A 523 -28.38 -10.27 -5.35
CA LEU A 523 -26.98 -10.39 -4.95
C LEU A 523 -26.06 -10.08 -6.13
N ILE A 524 -25.24 -9.03 -6.01
CA ILE A 524 -24.21 -8.70 -6.98
C ILE A 524 -22.90 -9.33 -6.51
N GLN A 525 -22.47 -10.39 -7.21
CA GLN A 525 -21.26 -11.13 -6.84
C GLN A 525 -20.00 -10.27 -7.02
N LYS A 526 -19.05 -10.43 -6.10
CA LYS A 526 -17.75 -9.76 -6.11
C LYS A 526 -17.00 -9.94 -7.42
N PHE A 527 -16.17 -8.97 -7.75
CA PHE A 527 -15.24 -9.05 -8.86
C PHE A 527 -14.14 -10.09 -8.59
N ASN A 528 -13.94 -11.02 -9.53
CA ASN A 528 -12.86 -12.00 -9.44
C ASN A 528 -11.54 -11.39 -9.94
N LEU A 529 -10.64 -11.07 -9.01
CA LEU A 529 -9.32 -10.51 -9.35
C LEU A 529 -8.38 -11.51 -10.05
N GLN A 530 -8.66 -12.82 -9.96
CA GLN A 530 -7.78 -13.86 -10.49
C GLN A 530 -8.59 -15.02 -11.11
N PRO A 531 -9.34 -14.77 -12.20
CA PRO A 531 -10.04 -15.83 -12.90
C PRO A 531 -9.04 -16.84 -13.50
N LYS A 532 -9.40 -18.13 -13.47
CA LYS A 532 -8.51 -19.23 -13.88
C LYS A 532 -8.08 -19.13 -15.34
N ASP A 533 -8.98 -18.68 -16.21
CA ASP A 533 -8.81 -18.52 -17.66
C ASP A 533 -8.33 -17.12 -18.07
N LYS A 534 -8.04 -16.23 -17.09
CA LYS A 534 -7.69 -14.82 -17.32
C LYS A 534 -8.76 -14.02 -18.07
N LYS A 535 -10.00 -14.49 -18.09
CA LYS A 535 -11.16 -13.76 -18.61
C LYS A 535 -11.88 -13.06 -17.47
N TYR A 536 -11.78 -11.74 -17.42
CA TYR A 536 -12.40 -10.95 -16.36
C TYR A 536 -13.83 -10.58 -16.74
N SER A 537 -14.71 -10.50 -15.75
CA SER A 537 -16.10 -10.07 -15.91
C SER A 537 -16.60 -9.41 -14.63
N LEU A 538 -17.39 -8.33 -14.76
CA LEU A 538 -18.14 -7.74 -13.66
C LEU A 538 -19.53 -8.37 -13.60
N ASN A 539 -20.00 -8.66 -12.40
CA ASN A 539 -21.41 -8.98 -12.18
C ASN A 539 -22.18 -7.68 -12.02
N TYR A 540 -23.40 -7.66 -12.52
CA TYR A 540 -24.26 -6.50 -12.44
C TYR A 540 -25.74 -6.89 -12.34
N ILE A 541 -26.56 -5.90 -11.99
CA ILE A 541 -28.02 -5.94 -12.11
C ILE A 541 -28.48 -4.77 -12.98
N ASP A 542 -29.60 -4.95 -13.67
CA ASP A 542 -30.27 -3.90 -14.42
C ASP A 542 -31.62 -3.55 -13.78
N VAL A 543 -31.89 -2.26 -13.66
CA VAL A 543 -33.15 -1.67 -13.18
C VAL A 543 -33.63 -0.66 -14.21
N GLN A 544 -34.90 -0.68 -14.59
CA GLN A 544 -35.43 0.26 -15.59
C GLN A 544 -36.45 1.23 -15.01
N LEU A 545 -36.48 2.44 -15.57
CA LEU A 545 -37.36 3.53 -15.19
C LEU A 545 -37.98 4.17 -16.44
N GLN A 546 -39.29 4.39 -16.43
CA GLN A 546 -40.02 5.08 -17.48
C GLN A 546 -40.50 6.47 -17.06
N CYS A 547 -40.22 7.45 -17.92
CA CYS A 547 -40.67 8.84 -17.78
C CYS A 547 -41.34 9.32 -19.07
N ARG A 548 -42.35 10.16 -18.94
CA ARG A 548 -43.04 10.81 -20.07
C ARG A 548 -42.51 12.23 -20.26
N VAL A 549 -42.27 12.63 -21.50
CA VAL A 549 -41.92 14.02 -21.85
C VAL A 549 -43.17 14.90 -21.77
N THR A 550 -43.19 15.85 -20.84
CA THR A 550 -44.29 16.81 -20.66
C THR A 550 -43.92 18.22 -21.11
N ALA A 551 -42.62 18.49 -21.33
CA ALA A 551 -42.17 19.77 -21.86
C ALA A 551 -42.77 20.07 -23.25
N ILE A 552 -43.04 21.35 -23.47
CA ILE A 552 -43.42 21.95 -24.75
C ILE A 552 -42.48 23.16 -24.92
N THR A 553 -41.87 23.32 -26.09
CA THR A 553 -41.03 24.50 -26.39
C THR A 553 -41.43 25.13 -27.72
N ASN A 554 -41.54 26.45 -27.71
CA ASN A 554 -41.86 27.32 -28.86
C ASN A 554 -40.71 28.30 -29.19
N SER A 555 -39.52 28.08 -28.60
CA SER A 555 -38.35 28.92 -28.87
C SER A 555 -37.06 28.10 -28.78
N ASP A 556 -36.55 27.88 -27.57
CA ASP A 556 -35.22 27.32 -27.32
C ASP A 556 -35.24 25.80 -27.12
N ASP A 557 -34.11 25.18 -27.41
CA ASP A 557 -33.84 23.78 -27.08
C ASP A 557 -33.93 23.54 -25.57
N ASN A 558 -34.62 22.47 -25.16
CA ASN A 558 -34.77 22.08 -23.76
C ASN A 558 -34.06 20.75 -23.50
N PHE A 559 -33.03 20.79 -22.65
CA PHE A 559 -32.25 19.64 -22.23
C PHE A 559 -32.84 19.02 -20.96
N LEU A 560 -33.41 17.83 -21.10
CA LEU A 560 -34.01 17.05 -20.02
C LEU A 560 -32.94 16.15 -19.41
N ARG A 561 -32.38 16.56 -18.27
CA ARG A 561 -31.28 15.88 -17.55
C ARG A 561 -31.81 15.01 -16.43
N ASN A 562 -31.85 13.70 -16.63
CA ASN A 562 -32.26 12.73 -15.62
C ASN A 562 -31.03 12.26 -14.83
N ILE A 563 -31.10 12.24 -13.50
CA ILE A 563 -29.95 11.92 -12.62
C ILE A 563 -30.35 10.81 -11.66
N VAL A 564 -29.46 9.85 -11.43
CA VAL A 564 -29.69 8.72 -10.52
C VAL A 564 -28.48 8.50 -9.62
N GLU A 565 -28.71 8.01 -8.39
CA GLU A 565 -27.64 7.61 -7.46
C GLU A 565 -28.05 6.36 -6.64
N ILE A 566 -27.06 5.63 -6.13
CA ILE A 566 -27.27 4.60 -5.12
C ILE A 566 -27.37 5.27 -3.74
N THR A 567 -28.50 5.11 -3.04
CA THR A 567 -28.74 5.76 -1.74
C THR A 567 -28.66 4.81 -0.55
N ARG A 568 -28.50 3.50 -0.77
CA ARG A 568 -28.24 2.52 0.30
C ARG A 568 -27.56 1.26 -0.22
N VAL A 569 -26.56 0.76 0.52
CA VAL A 569 -25.85 -0.49 0.21
C VAL A 569 -25.74 -1.41 1.42
N SER A 570 -25.47 -2.69 1.19
CA SER A 570 -25.11 -3.64 2.26
C SER A 570 -24.23 -4.77 1.73
N ASP A 571 -23.50 -5.43 2.63
CA ASP A 571 -22.82 -6.69 2.31
C ASP A 571 -23.81 -7.85 2.09
N TYR A 572 -23.30 -9.04 1.73
CA TYR A 572 -24.12 -10.24 1.52
C TYR A 572 -24.89 -10.72 2.77
N ASN A 573 -24.46 -10.32 3.97
CA ASN A 573 -25.12 -10.63 5.24
C ASN A 573 -26.15 -9.57 5.64
N ASN A 574 -26.39 -8.55 4.81
CA ASN A 574 -27.24 -7.38 5.09
C ASN A 574 -26.67 -6.43 6.15
N ASN A 575 -25.37 -6.46 6.43
CA ASN A 575 -24.75 -5.46 7.29
C ASN A 575 -24.49 -4.18 6.50
N PRO A 576 -24.60 -2.99 7.13
CA PRO A 576 -24.08 -1.76 6.58
C PRO A 576 -22.59 -1.91 6.25
N ILE A 577 -22.21 -1.42 5.08
CA ILE A 577 -20.82 -1.42 4.60
C ILE A 577 -20.55 -0.12 3.88
N SER A 578 -19.31 0.34 3.94
CA SER A 578 -18.87 1.52 3.17
C SER A 578 -18.39 1.08 1.80
N ASP A 579 -18.78 1.85 0.79
CA ASP A 579 -18.12 1.83 -0.50
C ASP A 579 -16.71 2.43 -0.37
N ARG A 580 -15.75 1.97 -1.18
CA ARG A 580 -14.33 2.31 -1.00
C ARG A 580 -13.96 3.69 -1.56
N ASP A 581 -14.70 4.15 -2.55
CA ASP A 581 -14.42 5.40 -3.29
C ASP A 581 -15.66 6.27 -3.54
N SER A 582 -16.83 5.85 -3.04
CA SER A 582 -18.09 6.61 -3.11
C SER A 582 -18.74 6.83 -1.75
N THR A 583 -19.47 7.94 -1.59
CA THR A 583 -20.24 8.27 -0.40
C THR A 583 -21.73 8.29 -0.72
N ILE A 584 -22.43 7.25 -0.26
CA ILE A 584 -23.87 7.08 -0.45
C ILE A 584 -24.68 8.34 -0.07
N ASN A 585 -25.60 8.73 -0.96
CA ASN A 585 -26.57 9.83 -0.76
C ASN A 585 -25.90 11.19 -0.46
N ASN A 586 -24.91 11.59 -1.27
CA ASN A 586 -24.15 12.83 -1.12
C ASN A 586 -24.46 13.90 -2.19
N LEU A 587 -25.38 13.65 -3.14
CA LEU A 587 -25.75 14.64 -4.15
C LEU A 587 -26.59 15.77 -3.55
N SER A 588 -26.01 16.97 -3.48
CA SER A 588 -26.71 18.19 -3.07
C SER A 588 -27.69 18.69 -4.15
N ASP A 589 -28.70 19.48 -3.77
CA ASP A 589 -29.64 20.09 -4.73
C ASP A 589 -28.92 21.01 -5.74
N GLN A 590 -27.87 21.71 -5.29
CA GLN A 590 -27.04 22.52 -6.17
C GLN A 590 -26.28 21.66 -7.19
N SER A 591 -25.79 20.49 -6.76
CA SER A 591 -25.14 19.51 -7.64
C SER A 591 -26.12 18.96 -8.68
N LYS A 592 -27.41 18.83 -8.37
CA LYS A 592 -28.44 18.35 -9.31
C LYS A 592 -28.78 19.39 -10.39
N ILE A 593 -28.89 20.67 -10.03
CA ILE A 593 -29.22 21.76 -10.98
C ILE A 593 -28.09 21.99 -12.00
N GLY A 594 -26.84 21.82 -11.56
CA GLY A 594 -25.64 22.03 -12.38
C GLY A 594 -24.76 20.80 -12.48
N TYR A 595 -25.37 19.61 -12.64
CA TYR A 595 -24.67 18.33 -12.58
C TYR A 595 -23.43 18.31 -13.46
N ASN A 596 -22.27 18.30 -12.82
CA ASN A 596 -20.98 18.21 -13.47
C ASN A 596 -20.74 16.75 -13.82
N TRP A 597 -21.00 16.41 -15.09
CA TRP A 597 -20.87 15.07 -15.65
C TRP A 597 -19.45 14.45 -15.61
N GLY A 598 -18.45 15.13 -15.06
CA GLY A 598 -17.13 14.56 -14.78
C GLY A 598 -16.57 13.75 -15.95
N GLU A 599 -16.40 12.44 -15.73
CA GLU A 599 -15.94 11.45 -16.71
C GLU A 599 -17.08 10.46 -17.04
N SER A 600 -18.32 10.95 -17.11
CA SER A 600 -19.51 10.10 -17.18
C SER A 600 -19.50 9.25 -18.45
N GLU A 601 -19.05 9.78 -19.58
CA GLU A 601 -18.87 8.97 -20.81
C GLU A 601 -17.88 7.81 -20.64
N ARG A 602 -17.07 7.82 -19.57
CA ARG A 602 -15.99 6.87 -19.26
C ARG A 602 -16.25 6.03 -18.01
N GLY A 603 -17.32 6.28 -17.27
CA GLY A 603 -17.74 5.43 -16.15
C GLY A 603 -17.75 6.08 -14.78
N LYS A 604 -17.60 7.41 -14.68
CA LYS A 604 -17.66 8.16 -13.42
C LYS A 604 -18.49 9.44 -13.55
N GLY A 605 -19.59 9.54 -12.81
CA GLY A 605 -20.39 10.76 -12.66
C GLY A 605 -19.69 11.78 -11.74
N TYR A 606 -20.40 12.26 -10.72
CA TYR A 606 -19.78 13.03 -9.65
C TYR A 606 -18.84 12.11 -8.84
N GLU A 607 -19.38 10.98 -8.41
CA GLU A 607 -18.70 9.77 -7.99
C GLU A 607 -19.07 8.63 -8.96
N ASP A 608 -18.74 7.38 -8.67
CA ASP A 608 -19.08 6.26 -9.57
C ASP A 608 -20.36 5.52 -9.19
N ASP A 609 -21.01 5.89 -8.08
CA ASP A 609 -22.34 5.41 -7.66
C ASP A 609 -23.51 6.28 -8.17
N ASP A 610 -23.21 7.34 -8.94
CA ASP A 610 -24.18 8.21 -9.60
C ASP A 610 -23.94 8.39 -11.11
N ASP A 611 -25.00 8.74 -11.84
CA ASP A 611 -24.91 9.02 -13.28
C ASP A 611 -26.03 9.93 -13.80
N VAL A 612 -25.85 10.44 -15.02
CA VAL A 612 -26.82 11.32 -15.72
C VAL A 612 -27.11 10.85 -17.14
N GLU A 613 -28.34 11.04 -17.60
CA GLU A 613 -28.72 10.95 -19.02
C GLU A 613 -29.43 12.19 -19.52
N VAL A 614 -29.27 12.48 -20.82
CA VAL A 614 -29.76 13.71 -21.43
C VAL A 614 -30.63 13.40 -22.65
N ALA A 615 -31.87 13.89 -22.62
CA ALA A 615 -32.73 13.98 -23.79
C ALA A 615 -32.88 15.44 -24.24
N LEU A 616 -33.03 15.66 -25.54
CA LEU A 616 -33.17 16.98 -26.15
C LEU A 616 -34.57 17.12 -26.75
N LEU A 617 -35.37 18.03 -26.20
CA LEU A 617 -36.57 18.51 -26.86
C LEU A 617 -36.19 19.74 -27.69
N LYS A 618 -36.14 19.59 -29.01
CA LYS A 618 -35.78 20.70 -29.90
C LYS A 618 -36.81 21.82 -29.84
N GLY A 619 -36.31 23.06 -29.76
CA GLY A 619 -37.07 24.29 -29.92
C GLY A 619 -37.84 24.28 -31.24
N LYS A 620 -39.11 24.75 -31.21
CA LYS A 620 -39.86 25.03 -32.43
C LYS A 620 -39.94 26.54 -32.61
N TYR A 621 -39.38 27.10 -33.66
CA TYR A 621 -39.39 28.54 -33.92
C TYR A 621 -39.77 28.84 -35.37
N PHE A 622 -40.44 29.99 -35.56
CA PHE A 622 -40.80 30.52 -36.87
C PHE A 622 -39.91 31.73 -37.16
N ASP A 623 -39.23 31.73 -38.30
CA ASP A 623 -38.29 32.78 -38.68
C ASP A 623 -38.35 33.00 -40.19
N LEU A 624 -38.60 34.24 -40.61
CA LEU A 624 -38.71 34.61 -42.02
C LEU A 624 -37.57 35.55 -42.44
N ALA A 625 -36.92 35.22 -43.56
CA ALA A 625 -35.92 36.08 -44.18
C ALA A 625 -36.40 36.62 -45.54
N LEU A 626 -36.42 37.94 -45.68
CA LEU A 626 -36.81 38.63 -46.91
C LEU A 626 -35.58 39.06 -47.73
N ARG A 627 -35.58 38.74 -49.03
CA ARG A 627 -34.55 39.18 -49.99
C ARG A 627 -35.18 39.85 -51.20
N LYS A 628 -34.71 41.05 -51.54
CA LYS A 628 -35.16 41.84 -52.70
C LYS A 628 -34.06 41.98 -53.75
N PHE A 629 -34.37 41.70 -55.01
CA PHE A 629 -33.44 41.84 -56.13
C PHE A 629 -34.14 42.20 -57.45
N ILE A 630 -33.40 42.87 -58.35
CA ILE A 630 -33.90 43.28 -59.67
C ILE A 630 -33.72 42.12 -60.64
N ILE A 631 -34.76 41.84 -61.42
CA ILE A 631 -34.76 40.78 -62.45
C ILE A 631 -34.89 41.31 -63.88
N SER A 632 -35.43 42.52 -64.08
CA SER A 632 -35.52 43.12 -65.42
C SER A 632 -35.61 44.64 -65.39
N VAL A 633 -35.21 45.27 -66.50
CA VAL A 633 -35.38 46.69 -66.79
C VAL A 633 -35.98 46.82 -68.19
N ASN A 634 -37.13 47.49 -68.33
CA ASN A 634 -37.90 47.61 -69.59
C ASN A 634 -38.03 46.28 -70.34
N SER A 635 -38.50 45.25 -69.62
CA SER A 635 -38.70 43.89 -70.15
C SER A 635 -37.42 43.15 -70.59
N ARG A 636 -36.24 43.77 -70.50
CA ARG A 636 -34.95 43.08 -70.65
C ARG A 636 -34.60 42.38 -69.34
N GLU A 637 -34.63 41.05 -69.33
CA GLU A 637 -34.22 40.25 -68.18
C GLU A 637 -32.72 40.34 -67.92
N LEU A 638 -32.35 40.41 -66.64
CA LEU A 638 -30.97 40.36 -66.15
C LEU A 638 -30.67 38.92 -65.70
N LYS A 639 -30.31 38.07 -66.66
CA LYS A 639 -30.03 36.65 -66.46
C LYS A 639 -28.66 36.24 -67.02
N ASN A 640 -28.05 35.25 -66.37
CA ASN A 640 -26.91 34.51 -66.84
C ASN A 640 -27.39 33.07 -67.00
N GLU A 641 -27.45 32.60 -68.24
CA GLU A 641 -28.02 31.30 -68.60
C GLU A 641 -29.45 31.13 -68.03
N ASN A 642 -29.63 30.18 -67.10
CA ASN A 642 -30.93 29.81 -66.55
C ASN A 642 -31.27 30.48 -65.21
N ARG A 643 -30.45 31.44 -64.74
CA ARG A 643 -30.59 32.07 -63.42
C ARG A 643 -30.55 33.59 -63.51
N TYR A 644 -31.34 34.28 -62.69
CA TYR A 644 -31.25 35.74 -62.58
C TYR A 644 -29.92 36.16 -61.96
N ASP A 645 -29.25 37.14 -62.55
CA ASP A 645 -27.90 37.60 -62.16
C ASP A 645 -27.77 38.01 -60.70
N ARG A 646 -28.88 38.46 -60.12
CA ARG A 646 -28.94 39.04 -58.78
C ARG A 646 -29.69 38.14 -57.79
N GLU A 647 -30.01 36.92 -58.19
CA GLU A 647 -30.67 35.96 -57.32
C GLU A 647 -29.74 35.53 -56.17
N PRO A 648 -30.22 35.51 -54.91
CA PRO A 648 -29.44 35.06 -53.75
C PRO A 648 -28.90 33.63 -53.90
N VAL A 649 -27.59 33.46 -53.76
CA VAL A 649 -26.94 32.18 -53.45
C VAL A 649 -26.99 32.01 -51.93
N VAL A 650 -27.68 30.97 -51.46
CA VAL A 650 -27.94 30.75 -50.05
C VAL A 650 -26.94 29.73 -49.48
N ASP A 651 -26.35 30.06 -48.34
CA ASP A 651 -25.46 29.19 -47.58
C ASP A 651 -26.07 28.97 -46.19
N THR A 652 -26.63 27.77 -46.00
CA THR A 652 -27.35 27.34 -44.79
C THR A 652 -26.44 26.75 -43.72
N LYS A 653 -25.13 26.65 -44.00
CA LYS A 653 -24.14 26.07 -43.09
C LYS A 653 -24.19 26.69 -41.68
N PRO A 654 -24.32 28.03 -41.50
CA PRO A 654 -24.39 28.62 -40.17
C PRO A 654 -25.58 28.14 -39.33
N ILE A 655 -26.73 27.88 -39.98
CA ILE A 655 -27.94 27.37 -39.32
C ILE A 655 -27.75 25.89 -38.96
N VAL A 656 -27.25 25.08 -39.90
CA VAL A 656 -27.04 23.63 -39.69
C VAL A 656 -26.00 23.36 -38.60
N GLU A 657 -24.95 24.19 -38.52
CA GLU A 657 -23.90 24.12 -37.50
C GLU A 657 -24.26 24.86 -36.20
N ALA A 658 -25.47 25.43 -36.11
CA ALA A 658 -25.94 26.21 -34.97
C ALA A 658 -25.02 27.36 -34.55
N THR A 659 -24.31 27.97 -35.51
CA THR A 659 -23.45 29.15 -35.29
C THR A 659 -24.17 30.47 -35.54
N SER A 660 -25.32 30.43 -36.21
CA SER A 660 -26.23 31.56 -36.42
C SER A 660 -27.66 31.06 -36.64
N THR A 661 -28.66 31.91 -36.39
CA THR A 661 -30.06 31.63 -36.74
C THR A 661 -30.39 32.00 -38.19
N THR A 662 -29.49 32.70 -38.89
CA THR A 662 -29.74 33.24 -40.23
C THR A 662 -28.71 32.70 -41.24
N ALA A 663 -29.18 32.36 -42.43
CA ALA A 663 -28.34 31.90 -43.54
C ALA A 663 -27.55 33.07 -44.14
N ILE A 664 -26.43 32.74 -44.80
CA ILE A 664 -25.68 33.74 -45.54
C ILE A 664 -26.25 33.84 -46.95
N TYR A 665 -26.73 35.04 -47.33
CA TYR A 665 -27.30 35.32 -48.64
C TYR A 665 -26.33 36.15 -49.49
N LYS A 666 -25.70 35.52 -50.47
CA LYS A 666 -24.76 36.17 -51.38
C LYS A 666 -25.47 36.56 -52.67
N HIS A 667 -25.61 37.85 -52.95
CA HIS A 667 -26.17 38.36 -54.22
C HIS A 667 -25.50 39.67 -54.67
N LYS A 668 -25.42 39.88 -55.99
CA LYS A 668 -24.89 41.10 -56.60
C LYS A 668 -25.75 42.32 -56.20
N LYS A 669 -25.12 43.33 -55.59
CA LYS A 669 -25.78 44.59 -55.19
C LYS A 669 -25.30 45.83 -55.94
N ASN A 670 -24.31 45.71 -56.84
CA ASN A 670 -23.82 46.82 -57.66
C ASN A 670 -24.99 47.55 -58.36
N PRO A 671 -24.94 48.89 -58.52
CA PRO A 671 -26.00 49.64 -59.17
C PRO A 671 -26.35 49.07 -60.56
N VAL A 672 -27.65 49.11 -60.89
CA VAL A 672 -28.15 48.82 -62.24
C VAL A 672 -28.43 50.16 -62.91
N THR A 673 -27.81 50.42 -64.05
CA THR A 673 -28.06 51.65 -64.81
C THR A 673 -29.48 51.62 -65.38
N ILE A 674 -30.25 52.65 -65.08
CA ILE A 674 -31.64 52.84 -65.51
C ILE A 674 -31.83 54.28 -65.99
N ALA A 675 -32.77 54.52 -66.91
CA ALA A 675 -33.11 55.85 -67.40
C ALA A 675 -34.50 56.30 -66.90
N PRO A 676 -34.79 57.62 -66.86
CA PRO A 676 -36.14 58.12 -66.61
C PRO A 676 -37.20 57.41 -67.48
N GLY A 677 -38.35 57.11 -66.88
CA GLY A 677 -39.44 56.37 -67.52
C GLY A 677 -39.26 54.85 -67.59
N ASN A 678 -38.10 54.29 -67.21
CA ASN A 678 -37.87 52.85 -67.24
C ASN A 678 -38.72 52.12 -66.19
N ILE A 679 -39.23 50.94 -66.53
CA ILE A 679 -39.89 50.03 -65.60
C ILE A 679 -38.87 49.01 -65.10
N VAL A 680 -38.72 48.92 -63.79
CA VAL A 680 -37.84 47.97 -63.10
C VAL A 680 -38.70 46.90 -62.43
N THR A 681 -38.43 45.63 -62.72
CA THR A 681 -39.11 44.51 -62.05
C THR A 681 -38.22 43.94 -60.94
N TYR A 682 -38.78 43.89 -59.73
CA TYR A 682 -38.18 43.30 -58.55
C TYR A 682 -38.82 41.94 -58.25
N VAL A 683 -38.04 41.06 -57.63
CA VAL A 683 -38.53 39.91 -56.88
C VAL A 683 -38.28 40.18 -55.40
N LEU A 684 -39.30 39.99 -54.59
CA LEU A 684 -39.22 39.87 -53.14
C LEU A 684 -39.40 38.39 -52.81
N ARG A 685 -38.36 37.76 -52.29
CA ARG A 685 -38.32 36.35 -51.93
C ARG A 685 -38.31 36.18 -50.42
N ILE A 686 -39.25 35.40 -49.90
CA ILE A 686 -39.43 35.16 -48.47
C ILE A 686 -39.01 33.72 -48.20
N TYR A 687 -37.95 33.53 -47.44
CA TYR A 687 -37.50 32.22 -46.95
C TYR A 687 -38.07 31.97 -45.56
N ASN A 688 -38.32 30.70 -45.22
CA ASN A 688 -38.59 30.27 -43.83
C ASN A 688 -37.35 29.59 -43.26
N GLU A 689 -36.63 30.31 -42.40
CA GLU A 689 -35.43 29.86 -41.68
C GLU A 689 -35.80 29.12 -40.37
N GLY A 690 -37.05 29.26 -39.93
CA GLY A 690 -37.62 28.53 -38.81
C GLY A 690 -38.03 27.11 -39.17
N ASN A 691 -38.17 26.24 -38.17
CA ASN A 691 -38.57 24.84 -38.37
C ASN A 691 -40.10 24.61 -38.26
N ILE A 692 -40.88 25.69 -38.14
CA ILE A 692 -42.35 25.68 -38.19
C ILE A 692 -42.81 26.20 -39.56
N ASP A 693 -43.76 25.51 -40.21
CA ASP A 693 -44.45 26.01 -41.40
C ASP A 693 -45.22 27.31 -41.09
N GLY A 694 -45.17 28.32 -41.97
CA GLY A 694 -45.95 29.55 -41.75
C GLY A 694 -46.18 30.39 -43.01
N TYR A 695 -46.76 31.57 -42.83
CA TYR A 695 -47.22 32.46 -43.90
C TYR A 695 -46.62 33.86 -43.74
N ALA A 696 -46.55 34.60 -44.85
CA ALA A 696 -46.22 36.03 -44.84
C ALA A 696 -47.51 36.83 -45.06
N ASP A 697 -48.16 37.23 -43.97
CA ASP A 697 -49.52 37.79 -44.01
C ASP A 697 -49.58 39.17 -44.67
N GLU A 698 -48.54 40.00 -44.50
CA GLU A 698 -48.41 41.28 -45.20
C GLU A 698 -46.93 41.53 -45.54
N ILE A 699 -46.69 42.02 -46.77
CA ILE A 699 -45.39 42.53 -47.21
C ILE A 699 -45.58 44.01 -47.52
N THR A 700 -44.78 44.85 -46.87
CA THR A 700 -44.76 46.29 -47.09
C THR A 700 -43.47 46.72 -47.81
N GLU A 701 -43.59 47.56 -48.83
CA GLU A 701 -42.49 48.12 -49.58
C GLU A 701 -42.52 49.66 -49.51
N HIS A 702 -41.35 50.27 -49.28
CA HIS A 702 -41.21 51.72 -49.20
C HIS A 702 -40.38 52.25 -50.37
N LEU A 703 -41.01 53.06 -51.22
CA LEU A 703 -40.43 53.59 -52.43
C LEU A 703 -39.59 54.84 -52.15
N PRO A 704 -38.40 54.98 -52.77
CA PRO A 704 -37.68 56.25 -52.80
C PRO A 704 -38.43 57.27 -53.67
N ALA A 705 -38.06 58.56 -53.56
CA ALA A 705 -38.78 59.65 -54.22
C ALA A 705 -38.75 59.57 -55.76
N GLU A 706 -37.76 58.88 -56.32
CA GLU A 706 -37.46 58.75 -57.74
C GLU A 706 -38.23 57.61 -58.43
N LEU A 707 -38.86 56.71 -57.65
CA LEU A 707 -39.69 55.63 -58.14
C LEU A 707 -41.17 55.94 -57.92
N GLU A 708 -42.01 55.52 -58.86
CA GLU A 708 -43.47 55.58 -58.78
C GLU A 708 -44.07 54.19 -58.96
N PHE A 709 -45.17 53.93 -58.24
CA PHE A 709 -45.95 52.71 -58.40
C PHE A 709 -46.65 52.71 -59.75
N VAL A 710 -46.57 51.60 -60.47
CA VAL A 710 -47.27 51.42 -61.74
C VAL A 710 -48.55 50.64 -61.47
N ASN A 711 -49.71 51.29 -61.58
CA ASN A 711 -50.99 50.59 -61.47
C ASN A 711 -51.29 49.85 -62.79
N ASN A 712 -50.78 48.62 -62.91
CA ASN A 712 -50.96 47.76 -64.07
C ASN A 712 -51.43 46.35 -63.66
N ASP A 713 -51.87 45.57 -64.66
CA ASP A 713 -52.35 44.19 -64.45
C ASP A 713 -51.28 43.31 -63.79
N PHE A 714 -50.00 43.57 -64.04
CA PHE A 714 -48.89 42.82 -63.42
C PHE A 714 -48.84 43.01 -61.90
N ASN A 715 -48.86 44.25 -61.43
CA ASN A 715 -48.82 44.57 -60.00
C ASN A 715 -50.14 44.18 -59.31
N ALA A 716 -51.27 44.36 -59.98
CA ALA A 716 -52.57 43.90 -59.49
C ALA A 716 -52.62 42.37 -59.32
N ALA A 717 -52.09 41.60 -60.28
CA ALA A 717 -51.98 40.14 -60.18
C ALA A 717 -51.03 39.68 -59.07
N ASN A 718 -50.04 40.52 -58.70
CA ASN A 718 -49.17 40.30 -57.54
C ASN A 718 -49.73 40.92 -56.24
N GLY A 719 -50.98 41.40 -56.24
CA GLY A 719 -51.68 41.87 -55.05
C GLY A 719 -51.17 43.19 -54.46
N TRP A 720 -50.36 43.95 -55.21
CA TRP A 720 -49.83 45.23 -54.72
C TRP A 720 -50.85 46.34 -54.79
N ILE A 721 -51.02 47.04 -53.67
CA ILE A 721 -51.84 48.24 -53.54
C ILE A 721 -51.06 49.36 -52.86
N LEU A 722 -51.43 50.61 -53.12
CA LEU A 722 -50.96 51.75 -52.34
C LEU A 722 -51.58 51.74 -50.95
N ASP A 723 -50.77 52.06 -49.93
CA ASP A 723 -51.31 52.31 -48.59
C ASP A 723 -52.12 53.61 -48.60
N ALA A 724 -53.42 53.51 -48.39
CA ALA A 724 -54.33 54.64 -48.35
C ALA A 724 -53.99 55.66 -47.25
N ASN A 725 -53.22 55.25 -46.23
CA ASN A 725 -52.80 56.12 -45.14
C ASN A 725 -51.50 56.87 -45.43
N ASP A 726 -50.77 56.53 -46.51
CA ASP A 726 -49.56 57.23 -46.92
C ASP A 726 -49.88 58.29 -47.98
N SER A 727 -50.02 59.54 -47.54
CA SER A 727 -50.27 60.69 -48.42
C SER A 727 -49.16 60.96 -49.43
N THR A 728 -47.96 60.38 -49.24
CA THR A 728 -46.85 60.49 -50.18
C THR A 728 -46.91 59.48 -51.32
N GLN A 729 -47.82 58.50 -51.24
CA GLN A 729 -48.00 57.41 -52.22
C GLN A 729 -46.72 56.59 -52.45
N ARG A 730 -45.91 56.41 -51.40
CA ARG A 730 -44.63 55.69 -51.47
C ARG A 730 -44.63 54.39 -50.69
N THR A 731 -45.73 54.04 -50.03
CA THR A 731 -45.87 52.78 -49.30
C THR A 731 -46.81 51.86 -50.06
N LEU A 732 -46.31 50.67 -50.39
CA LEU A 732 -47.05 49.61 -51.06
C LEU A 732 -47.24 48.43 -50.14
N LYS A 733 -48.39 47.78 -50.23
CA LYS A 733 -48.75 46.59 -49.43
C LYS A 733 -49.26 45.48 -50.31
N THR A 734 -49.02 44.25 -49.91
CA THR A 734 -49.61 43.04 -50.48
C THR A 734 -49.78 42.00 -49.39
N SER A 735 -50.92 41.31 -49.40
CA SER A 735 -51.20 40.15 -48.53
C SER A 735 -51.30 38.85 -49.34
N LEU A 736 -50.78 38.83 -50.57
CA LEU A 736 -50.96 37.71 -51.50
C LEU A 736 -50.49 36.37 -50.94
N LEU A 737 -49.45 36.38 -50.09
CA LEU A 737 -48.87 35.17 -49.49
C LEU A 737 -49.50 34.80 -48.13
N SER A 738 -50.59 35.44 -47.72
CA SER A 738 -51.29 35.10 -46.49
C SER A 738 -52.08 33.80 -46.61
N ALA A 739 -52.36 33.18 -45.46
CA ALA A 739 -53.22 31.99 -45.40
C ALA A 739 -54.67 32.27 -45.82
N GLU A 740 -55.14 33.51 -45.65
CA GLU A 740 -56.49 33.94 -46.05
C GLU A 740 -56.65 34.02 -47.56
N LYS A 741 -55.57 34.33 -48.29
CA LYS A 741 -55.58 34.37 -49.75
C LYS A 741 -55.52 32.98 -50.36
N ASP A 742 -54.59 32.16 -49.88
CA ASP A 742 -54.47 30.75 -50.30
C ASP A 742 -53.68 29.95 -49.26
N LYS A 743 -54.20 28.78 -48.87
CA LYS A 743 -53.49 27.87 -47.95
C LYS A 743 -52.24 27.26 -48.59
N GLU A 744 -52.17 27.20 -49.92
CA GLU A 744 -50.98 26.74 -50.64
C GLU A 744 -49.81 27.74 -50.59
N ASN A 745 -50.03 28.94 -50.05
CA ASN A 745 -48.97 29.92 -49.81
C ASN A 745 -48.04 29.56 -48.65
N ILE A 746 -48.36 28.53 -47.88
CA ILE A 746 -47.56 28.09 -46.74
C ILE A 746 -46.08 27.89 -47.15
N ILE A 747 -45.19 28.53 -46.41
CA ILE A 747 -43.73 28.39 -46.57
C ILE A 747 -43.28 27.34 -45.57
N LYS A 748 -42.89 26.16 -46.08
CA LYS A 748 -42.49 25.03 -45.25
C LYS A 748 -41.28 25.37 -44.38
N GLY A 749 -41.29 24.89 -43.14
CA GLY A 749 -40.15 25.06 -42.23
C GLY A 749 -38.86 24.46 -42.79
N PHE A 750 -37.73 24.99 -42.34
CA PHE A 750 -36.40 24.51 -42.68
C PHE A 750 -36.19 23.08 -42.15
N ASP A 751 -35.87 22.16 -43.06
CA ASP A 751 -35.71 20.72 -42.78
C ASP A 751 -34.25 20.31 -42.49
N ASN A 752 -33.39 21.29 -42.19
CA ASN A 752 -31.92 21.16 -42.08
C ASN A 752 -31.21 20.79 -43.39
N LYS A 753 -31.88 20.86 -44.54
CA LYS A 753 -31.28 20.62 -45.85
C LYS A 753 -31.56 21.77 -46.82
N THR A 754 -32.82 22.17 -46.98
CA THR A 754 -33.25 23.15 -47.98
C THR A 754 -34.16 24.20 -47.36
N LEU A 755 -33.85 25.49 -47.58
CA LEU A 755 -34.74 26.59 -47.22
C LEU A 755 -35.85 26.72 -48.26
N ASN A 756 -37.09 26.55 -47.82
CA ASN A 756 -38.26 26.79 -48.66
C ASN A 756 -38.53 28.30 -48.75
N TYR A 757 -39.06 28.73 -49.89
CA TYR A 757 -39.38 30.14 -50.11
C TYR A 757 -40.60 30.34 -51.01
N LYS A 758 -41.15 31.55 -50.98
CA LYS A 758 -42.13 32.06 -51.95
C LYS A 758 -41.64 33.38 -52.55
N ASP A 759 -41.98 33.59 -53.81
CA ASP A 759 -41.64 34.80 -54.57
C ASP A 759 -42.89 35.64 -54.82
N ILE A 760 -42.76 36.96 -54.66
CA ILE A 760 -43.69 37.95 -55.18
C ILE A 760 -42.93 38.96 -56.05
N LYS A 761 -43.56 39.42 -57.13
CA LYS A 761 -42.94 40.37 -58.08
C LYS A 761 -43.56 41.75 -57.96
N LEU A 762 -42.76 42.78 -58.22
CA LEU A 762 -43.19 44.18 -58.18
C LEU A 762 -42.56 44.97 -59.32
N GLN A 763 -43.37 45.68 -60.10
CA GLN A 763 -42.92 46.62 -61.12
C GLN A 763 -43.02 48.06 -60.62
N LEU A 764 -41.92 48.79 -60.75
CA LEU A 764 -41.84 50.21 -60.40
C LEU A 764 -41.32 50.99 -61.59
N LYS A 765 -41.78 52.23 -61.76
CA LYS A 765 -41.32 53.10 -62.83
C LYS A 765 -40.41 54.18 -62.28
N VAL A 766 -39.32 54.45 -62.98
CA VAL A 766 -38.47 55.62 -62.74
C VAL A 766 -39.23 56.85 -63.21
N LYS A 767 -39.39 57.86 -62.35
CA LYS A 767 -40.12 59.08 -62.71
C LYS A 767 -39.47 59.75 -63.93
N ASN A 768 -40.29 60.42 -64.75
CA ASN A 768 -39.79 61.08 -65.95
C ASN A 768 -38.93 62.33 -65.66
N ASN A 769 -39.08 62.90 -64.46
CA ASN A 769 -38.43 64.13 -64.01
C ASN A 769 -37.35 63.89 -62.94
N VAL A 770 -36.77 62.69 -62.88
CA VAL A 770 -35.63 62.43 -61.98
C VAL A 770 -34.46 63.34 -62.38
N PRO A 771 -33.88 64.12 -61.45
CA PRO A 771 -32.71 64.94 -61.74
C PRO A 771 -31.59 64.07 -62.31
N GLN A 772 -31.04 64.45 -63.46
CA GLN A 772 -29.78 63.87 -63.94
C GLN A 772 -28.68 64.22 -62.91
N PRO A 773 -27.78 63.28 -62.57
CA PRO A 773 -26.68 63.55 -61.66
C PRO A 773 -25.79 64.70 -62.14
#